data_AF-A0A7L3HN89-F1
#
_entry.id   AF-A0A7L3HN89-F1
#
_cell.length_a   1.000
_cell.length_b   1.000
_cell.length_c   1.000
_cell.angle_alpha   90.00
_cell.angle_beta   90.00
_cell.angle_gamma   90.00
#
_symmetry.space_group_name_H-M   'P 1'
#
loop_
_entity.id
_entity.type
_entity.pdbx_description
1 polymer ?
#
loop_
_entity_poly.entity_id
_entity_poly.type
_entity_poly.pdbx_seq_one_letter_code
_entity_poly.pdbx_strand_id
1 'polypeptide(L)'
;HPCIKWTGGGCRRVPVLVFHAEAILTKDSYLRLIGERFHMSYKIVRTDSRLVRSILTAHGFHEVHPNSSDYNLMWTGSHLKPCLLRSLTDVQKVNHFPRSYELTRKDRLYKNVCRMQLAHGFKTFHILPQTFILPTEYQDFCNTYSKDRGPWIVKPVASSRGRGVYLVNNPNQIVVEDNILVSRYISNPLLIDDFKFDVRLYVLVTSYDPLVVYLYEEGLARFATVRYDQASKNIKNQFMHLTNYSVNKKSGDYVSCDDPEVEDYGNKWSMSAMLRYLKQEGRDTAALMTSVEDLIIKTLVSAELSIASACKSFLSHRGSCFELYGFDVLIDDTLKPWLLEVNLSPSLACDAPLDLKIKASMLSDMFTLVGFVCQDPGQRSSRATYHSSESVRRNPYQKLQRTRPLSASDAEVKSSMPLGREKATGRHSSSVLGLTMEEVKVLRRVREENERRGGFIRIFPTPLTWDLYGSFLEHKTSMNYMLATRLFKGSRKVCRGKPKGINSRTVLSSFFFLTSISDFSSTTGTSEPTKLSLKSDTEDEEEEEMDADEDEEVERSVCSISDTQVKNKPKLSDSVKTPCKEKLPKKCDKKTGDGGELKVQARTAFSAYLQHVQLRLMKETGDQIQNPAWAAKENEQMELIVRFLKRAASNLRQSLRLLLPSCHLGLTDRRRILARQLGEFIICYKKETEQMVQKQSKKKQEEEEGVNPKDFQNFIARA
;
A
#
# COMPACT_ATOMS: atom_id res chain seq x y z
N HIS A 1 25.90 0.13 16.11
CA HIS A 1 25.32 0.91 15.01
C HIS A 1 23.87 0.48 14.83
N PRO A 2 22.89 1.40 14.83
CA PRO A 2 21.47 1.06 14.75
C PRO A 2 21.08 0.36 13.44
N CYS A 3 21.74 0.70 12.32
CA CYS A 3 21.49 0.07 11.02
C CYS A 3 22.13 -1.31 10.80
N ILE A 4 22.73 -1.97 11.81
CA ILE A 4 23.31 -3.32 11.65
C ILE A 4 22.67 -4.31 12.61
N LYS A 5 22.09 -5.37 12.04
CA LYS A 5 21.75 -6.61 12.75
C LYS A 5 22.72 -7.71 12.33
N TRP A 6 23.38 -8.33 13.30
CA TRP A 6 24.30 -9.45 13.06
C TRP A 6 23.53 -10.76 13.01
N THR A 7 23.70 -11.53 11.93
CA THR A 7 23.06 -12.84 11.73
C THR A 7 24.09 -13.98 11.71
N GLY A 8 23.62 -15.22 11.84
CA GLY A 8 24.47 -16.41 12.03
C GLY A 8 25.00 -16.62 13.45
N GLY A 9 25.35 -17.88 13.75
CA GLY A 9 25.93 -18.32 15.03
C GLY A 9 27.36 -18.87 14.88
N GLY A 10 28.16 -18.75 15.94
CA GLY A 10 29.57 -19.15 15.96
C GLY A 10 30.53 -18.06 15.45
N CYS A 11 31.71 -18.47 14.98
CA CYS A 11 32.84 -17.58 14.66
C CYS A 11 32.68 -16.74 13.37
N ARG A 12 31.52 -16.76 12.70
CA ARG A 12 31.24 -15.98 11.50
C ARG A 12 29.86 -15.33 11.59
N ARG A 13 29.82 -14.11 12.11
CA ARG A 13 28.63 -13.24 12.09
C ARG A 13 28.58 -12.48 10.76
N VAL A 14 27.41 -12.42 10.14
CA VAL A 14 27.18 -11.68 8.90
C VAL A 14 26.46 -10.37 9.25
N PRO A 15 26.99 -9.19 8.84
CA PRO A 15 26.28 -7.93 9.02
C PRO A 15 25.15 -7.83 7.99
N VAL A 16 23.93 -7.58 8.46
CA VAL A 16 22.76 -7.34 7.61
C VAL A 16 22.16 -5.98 7.97
N LEU A 17 21.83 -5.20 6.95
CA LEU A 17 21.35 -3.84 7.13
C LEU A 17 19.93 -3.81 7.70
N VAL A 18 19.68 -2.83 8.56
CA VAL A 18 18.37 -2.47 9.13
C VAL A 18 18.02 -1.06 8.68
N PHE A 19 16.80 -0.90 8.20
CA PHE A 19 16.25 0.36 7.69
C PHE A 19 15.26 0.95 8.69
N HIS A 20 15.24 2.28 8.77
CA HIS A 20 14.38 3.05 9.66
C HIS A 20 13.60 4.10 8.84
N ALA A 21 12.29 4.16 9.00
CA ALA A 21 11.45 5.08 8.23
C ALA A 21 11.80 6.55 8.50
N GLU A 22 12.14 6.87 9.74
CA GLU A 22 12.54 8.22 10.19
C GLU A 22 13.77 8.78 9.44
N ALA A 23 14.60 7.93 8.83
CA ALA A 23 15.82 8.34 8.12
C ALA A 23 15.54 9.35 6.99
N ILE A 24 14.37 9.26 6.34
CA ILE A 24 13.97 10.20 5.27
C ILE A 24 13.57 11.58 5.82
N LEU A 25 13.18 11.65 7.10
CA LEU A 25 12.76 12.88 7.80
C LEU A 25 13.95 13.56 8.48
N THR A 26 14.80 12.79 9.16
CA THR A 26 15.90 13.33 9.97
C THR A 26 17.16 13.68 9.17
N LYS A 27 17.38 13.03 8.02
CA LYS A 27 18.61 13.12 7.21
C LYS A 27 19.91 12.87 8.01
N ASP A 28 19.82 12.04 9.06
CA ASP A 28 20.95 11.72 9.93
C ASP A 28 22.10 11.05 9.17
N SER A 29 23.27 11.69 9.17
CA SER A 29 24.49 11.18 8.53
C SER A 29 24.98 9.87 9.14
N TYR A 30 24.66 9.62 10.42
CA TYR A 30 25.02 8.37 11.09
C TYR A 30 24.34 7.16 10.44
N LEU A 31 23.08 7.28 9.99
CA LEU A 31 22.36 6.19 9.34
C LEU A 31 22.97 5.81 7.97
N ARG A 32 23.58 6.78 7.27
CA ARG A 32 24.22 6.60 5.96
C ARG A 32 25.57 5.86 6.02
N LEU A 33 26.29 6.03 7.13
CA LEU A 33 27.67 5.55 7.33
C LEU A 33 27.88 4.07 6.96
N ILE A 34 26.89 3.20 7.18
CA ILE A 34 27.03 1.77 6.88
C ILE A 34 26.82 1.44 5.41
N GLY A 35 25.85 2.07 4.73
CA GLY A 35 25.69 1.90 3.29
C GLY A 35 26.93 2.35 2.53
N GLU A 36 27.45 3.52 2.90
CA GLU A 36 28.66 4.12 2.32
C GLU A 36 29.90 3.24 2.57
N ARG A 37 30.12 2.80 3.82
CA ARG A 37 31.27 1.96 4.20
C ARG A 37 31.36 0.64 3.45
N PHE A 38 30.23 0.05 3.07
CA PHE A 38 30.17 -1.21 2.33
C PHE A 38 29.89 -1.02 0.83
N HIS A 39 29.95 0.22 0.32
CA HIS A 39 29.62 0.59 -1.06
C HIS A 39 28.30 -0.03 -1.55
N MET A 40 27.28 -0.01 -0.68
CA MET A 40 25.97 -0.58 -1.00
C MET A 40 25.37 0.19 -2.18
N SER A 41 24.86 -0.52 -3.18
CA SER A 41 24.33 0.11 -4.39
C SER A 41 23.04 -0.51 -4.90
N TYR A 42 22.26 0.31 -5.61
CA TYR A 42 21.00 -0.08 -6.22
C TYR A 42 20.86 0.50 -7.62
N LYS A 43 19.92 -0.01 -8.39
CA LYS A 43 19.48 0.60 -9.64
C LYS A 43 17.98 0.48 -9.82
N ILE A 44 17.37 1.52 -10.36
CA ILE A 44 15.95 1.57 -10.68
C ILE A 44 15.78 1.42 -12.20
N VAL A 45 14.81 0.59 -12.63
CA VAL A 45 14.57 0.25 -14.04
C VAL A 45 13.08 0.34 -14.35
N ARG A 46 12.68 1.19 -15.32
CA ARG A 46 11.29 1.32 -15.79
C ARG A 46 10.26 1.56 -14.67
N THR A 47 10.57 2.48 -13.75
CA THR A 47 9.64 2.99 -12.71
C THR A 47 10.26 4.24 -12.06
N ASP A 48 9.47 5.23 -11.64
CA ASP A 48 9.94 6.31 -10.75
C ASP A 48 9.49 6.08 -9.30
N SER A 49 10.15 5.14 -8.62
CA SER A 49 9.87 4.85 -7.21
C SER A 49 10.58 5.85 -6.27
N ARG A 50 10.14 7.12 -6.26
CA ARG A 50 10.75 8.22 -5.47
C ARG A 50 10.95 7.89 -3.99
N LEU A 51 9.97 7.27 -3.34
CA LEU A 51 10.07 6.88 -1.93
C LEU A 51 11.15 5.80 -1.69
N VAL A 52 11.26 4.82 -2.59
CA VAL A 52 12.31 3.79 -2.54
C VAL A 52 13.69 4.42 -2.71
N ARG A 53 13.86 5.32 -3.69
CA ARG A 53 15.10 6.09 -3.90
C ARG A 53 15.50 6.86 -2.64
N SER A 54 14.55 7.55 -2.01
CA SER A 54 14.76 8.31 -0.78
C SER A 54 15.19 7.43 0.40
N ILE A 55 14.50 6.30 0.64
CA ILE A 55 14.84 5.37 1.73
C ILE A 55 16.24 4.78 1.53
N LEU A 56 16.57 4.31 0.33
CA LEU A 56 17.89 3.72 0.02
C LEU A 56 19.02 4.76 0.20
N THR A 57 18.83 5.98 -0.32
CA THR A 57 19.81 7.07 -0.23
C THR A 57 20.01 7.57 1.21
N ALA A 58 18.96 7.55 2.04
CA ALA A 58 19.01 7.87 3.46
C ALA A 58 19.74 6.81 4.31
N HIS A 59 19.93 5.60 3.76
CA HIS A 59 20.72 4.52 4.37
C HIS A 59 22.11 4.35 3.71
N GLY A 60 22.54 5.33 2.92
CA GLY A 60 23.88 5.38 2.32
C GLY A 60 24.07 4.50 1.09
N PHE A 61 23.00 4.02 0.46
CA PHE A 61 23.14 3.40 -0.85
C PHE A 61 23.36 4.46 -1.94
N HIS A 62 24.09 4.11 -2.99
CA HIS A 62 24.22 4.91 -4.20
C HIS A 62 23.54 4.27 -5.43
N GLU A 63 22.98 5.09 -6.31
CA GLU A 63 22.36 4.63 -7.56
C GLU A 63 23.45 4.38 -8.61
N VAL A 64 23.46 3.18 -9.22
CA VAL A 64 24.36 2.84 -10.32
C VAL A 64 23.62 2.84 -11.65
N HIS A 65 24.37 3.05 -12.73
CA HIS A 65 23.82 3.06 -14.10
C HIS A 65 22.99 1.78 -14.38
N PRO A 66 21.83 1.85 -15.07
CA PRO A 66 20.96 0.69 -15.30
C PRO A 66 21.65 -0.56 -15.88
N ASN A 67 22.67 -0.35 -16.72
CA ASN A 67 23.46 -1.41 -17.35
C ASN A 67 24.56 -2.03 -16.44
N SER A 68 24.79 -1.50 -15.24
CA SER A 68 25.80 -2.03 -14.32
C SER A 68 25.46 -3.45 -13.84
N SER A 69 26.46 -4.33 -13.76
CA SER A 69 26.35 -5.63 -13.09
C SER A 69 26.49 -5.55 -11.58
N ASP A 70 27.01 -4.44 -11.05
CA ASP A 70 27.55 -4.36 -9.70
C ASP A 70 26.57 -3.56 -8.82
N TYR A 71 25.54 -4.28 -8.37
CA TYR A 71 24.44 -3.78 -7.54
C TYR A 71 24.05 -4.80 -6.48
N ASN A 72 23.54 -4.34 -5.32
CA ASN A 72 22.91 -5.21 -4.32
C ASN A 72 21.40 -5.34 -4.56
N LEU A 73 20.75 -4.27 -5.04
CA LEU A 73 19.31 -4.23 -5.34
C LEU A 73 19.03 -3.74 -6.76
N MET A 74 18.30 -4.52 -7.55
CA MET A 74 17.57 -4.01 -8.73
C MET A 74 16.10 -3.84 -8.33
N TRP A 75 15.59 -2.62 -8.48
CA TRP A 75 14.19 -2.30 -8.34
C TRP A 75 13.61 -2.03 -9.74
N THR A 76 12.59 -2.75 -10.16
CA THR A 76 11.97 -2.61 -11.50
C THR A 76 10.46 -2.48 -11.41
N GLY A 77 9.85 -1.80 -12.38
CA GLY A 77 8.39 -1.81 -12.59
C GLY A 77 7.93 -2.99 -13.46
N SER A 78 8.78 -3.46 -14.38
CA SER A 78 8.45 -4.53 -15.33
C SER A 78 8.97 -5.90 -14.90
N HIS A 79 8.30 -6.98 -15.32
CA HIS A 79 8.77 -8.36 -15.16
C HIS A 79 10.19 -8.61 -15.73
N LEU A 80 10.91 -9.54 -15.11
CA LEU A 80 12.32 -9.82 -15.40
C LEU A 80 12.48 -10.97 -16.40
N LYS A 81 13.33 -10.78 -17.42
CA LYS A 81 13.65 -11.83 -18.41
C LYS A 81 14.41 -12.99 -17.74
N PRO A 82 14.13 -14.27 -18.08
CA PRO A 82 14.76 -15.44 -17.45
C PRO A 82 16.30 -15.47 -17.52
N CYS A 83 16.91 -14.89 -18.56
CA CYS A 83 18.37 -14.81 -18.68
C CYS A 83 19.01 -13.96 -17.57
N LEU A 84 18.39 -12.83 -17.22
CA LEU A 84 18.85 -11.95 -16.15
C LEU A 84 18.74 -12.63 -14.78
N LEU A 85 17.63 -13.34 -14.53
CA LEU A 85 17.41 -14.09 -13.29
C LEU A 85 18.48 -15.16 -13.03
N ARG A 86 18.94 -15.85 -14.08
CA ARG A 86 20.05 -16.83 -13.98
C ARG A 86 21.40 -16.19 -13.67
N SER A 87 21.60 -14.94 -14.08
CA SER A 87 22.85 -14.19 -13.88
C SER A 87 22.99 -13.52 -12.52
N LEU A 88 21.93 -13.53 -11.69
CA LEU A 88 21.96 -12.97 -10.34
C LEU A 88 22.97 -13.72 -9.45
N THR A 89 23.73 -12.96 -8.66
CA THR A 89 24.64 -13.47 -7.62
C THR A 89 23.92 -13.70 -6.29
N ASP A 90 24.60 -14.33 -5.32
CA ASP A 90 24.05 -14.66 -4.00
C ASP A 90 23.81 -13.44 -3.09
N VAL A 91 24.47 -12.31 -3.38
CA VAL A 91 24.26 -11.02 -2.72
C VAL A 91 23.21 -10.14 -3.40
N GLN A 92 22.83 -10.46 -4.64
CA GLN A 92 21.90 -9.67 -5.44
C GLN A 92 20.45 -9.98 -5.15
N LYS A 93 19.64 -8.92 -5.10
CA LYS A 93 18.20 -9.01 -4.91
C LYS A 93 17.40 -8.23 -5.95
N VAL A 94 16.21 -8.73 -6.22
CA VAL A 94 15.24 -8.18 -7.18
C VAL A 94 13.83 -8.23 -6.59
N ASN A 95 13.00 -7.24 -6.89
CA ASN A 95 11.67 -7.04 -6.31
C ASN A 95 10.53 -7.81 -7.01
N HIS A 96 10.85 -8.82 -7.84
CA HIS A 96 9.86 -9.67 -8.53
C HIS A 96 10.30 -11.13 -8.64
N PHE A 97 9.32 -12.04 -8.61
CA PHE A 97 9.50 -13.44 -9.02
C PHE A 97 9.24 -13.64 -10.52
N PRO A 98 9.85 -14.66 -11.16
CA PRO A 98 9.46 -15.06 -12.50
C PRO A 98 8.00 -15.53 -12.53
N ARG A 99 7.25 -15.12 -13.55
CA ARG A 99 5.82 -15.43 -13.75
C ARG A 99 4.86 -14.94 -12.66
N SER A 100 5.20 -13.88 -11.91
CA SER A 100 4.26 -13.27 -10.96
C SER A 100 2.99 -12.68 -11.62
N TYR A 101 3.01 -12.47 -12.94
CA TYR A 101 1.80 -12.18 -13.74
C TYR A 101 0.68 -13.22 -13.60
N GLU A 102 0.99 -14.46 -13.18
CA GLU A 102 -0.01 -15.50 -12.88
C GLU A 102 -0.95 -15.12 -11.72
N LEU A 103 -0.54 -14.17 -10.87
CA LEU A 103 -1.34 -13.59 -9.80
C LEU A 103 -1.90 -12.21 -10.15
N THR A 104 -1.14 -11.40 -10.89
CA THR A 104 -1.46 -9.97 -11.07
C THR A 104 -2.29 -9.66 -12.31
N ARG A 105 -2.21 -10.50 -13.36
CA ARG A 105 -3.13 -10.39 -14.49
C ARG A 105 -4.48 -11.01 -14.13
N LYS A 106 -5.56 -10.27 -14.39
CA LYS A 106 -6.92 -10.60 -13.95
C LYS A 106 -7.44 -11.92 -14.55
N ASP A 107 -7.11 -12.20 -15.81
CA ASP A 107 -7.44 -13.45 -16.52
C ASP A 107 -6.73 -14.67 -15.92
N ARG A 108 -5.43 -14.53 -15.60
CA ARG A 108 -4.59 -15.59 -15.03
C ARG A 108 -5.00 -15.91 -13.60
N LEU A 109 -5.22 -14.88 -12.77
CA LEU A 109 -5.72 -15.01 -11.41
C LEU A 109 -7.04 -15.79 -11.38
N TYR A 110 -8.00 -15.41 -12.22
CA TYR A 110 -9.28 -16.12 -12.34
C TYR A 110 -9.09 -17.59 -12.76
N LYS A 111 -8.33 -17.85 -13.83
CA LYS A 111 -8.06 -19.23 -14.30
C LYS A 111 -7.39 -20.09 -13.22
N ASN A 112 -6.42 -19.54 -12.49
CA ASN A 112 -5.72 -20.23 -11.40
C ASN A 112 -6.66 -20.54 -10.22
N VAL A 113 -7.54 -19.62 -9.82
CA VAL A 113 -8.55 -19.86 -8.78
C VAL A 113 -9.61 -20.87 -9.23
N CYS A 114 -10.12 -20.78 -10.47
CA CYS A 114 -11.11 -21.74 -10.99
C CYS A 114 -10.53 -23.17 -11.09
N ARG A 115 -9.26 -23.31 -11.47
CA ARG A 115 -8.53 -24.58 -11.43
C ARG A 115 -8.52 -25.18 -10.01
N MET A 116 -8.28 -24.36 -8.98
CA MET A 116 -8.34 -24.81 -7.58
C MET A 116 -9.76 -25.09 -7.09
N GLN A 117 -10.77 -24.36 -7.57
CA GLN A 117 -12.19 -24.65 -7.30
C GLN A 117 -12.62 -26.01 -7.88
N LEU A 118 -12.11 -26.39 -9.05
CA LEU A 118 -12.34 -27.72 -9.65
C LEU A 118 -11.60 -28.83 -8.89
N ALA A 119 -10.34 -28.61 -8.51
CA ALA A 119 -9.52 -29.61 -7.83
C ALA A 119 -9.88 -29.84 -6.35
N HIS A 120 -10.27 -28.78 -5.62
CA HIS A 120 -10.48 -28.81 -4.17
C HIS A 120 -11.89 -28.35 -3.73
N GLY A 121 -12.80 -28.18 -4.69
CA GLY A 121 -14.20 -27.82 -4.47
C GLY A 121 -14.44 -26.31 -4.41
N PHE A 122 -15.51 -25.87 -5.08
CA PHE A 122 -15.89 -24.46 -5.21
C PHE A 122 -15.92 -23.70 -3.89
N LYS A 123 -16.58 -24.26 -2.86
CA LYS A 123 -16.70 -23.63 -1.53
C LYS A 123 -15.34 -23.35 -0.86
N THR A 124 -14.34 -24.20 -1.11
CA THR A 124 -12.99 -24.05 -0.54
C THR A 124 -12.29 -22.81 -1.09
N PHE A 125 -12.40 -22.57 -2.41
CA PHE A 125 -11.77 -21.45 -3.12
C PHE A 125 -12.79 -20.39 -3.57
N HIS A 126 -13.86 -20.18 -2.80
CA HIS A 126 -14.91 -19.18 -3.07
C HIS A 126 -14.47 -17.75 -2.64
N ILE A 127 -13.30 -17.32 -3.11
CA ILE A 127 -12.63 -16.07 -2.72
C ILE A 127 -12.77 -14.95 -3.76
N LEU A 128 -13.10 -15.29 -5.01
CA LEU A 128 -13.45 -14.36 -6.09
C LEU A 128 -14.98 -14.30 -6.27
N PRO A 129 -15.56 -13.16 -6.67
CA PRO A 129 -16.92 -13.11 -7.21
C PRO A 129 -17.02 -13.98 -8.47
N GLN A 130 -18.23 -14.46 -8.79
CA GLN A 130 -18.45 -15.21 -10.03
C GLN A 130 -18.02 -14.36 -11.23
N THR A 131 -17.18 -14.92 -12.09
CA THR A 131 -16.43 -14.19 -13.11
C THR A 131 -16.36 -15.01 -14.39
N PHE A 132 -16.24 -14.34 -15.54
CA PHE A 132 -16.10 -14.94 -16.87
C PHE A 132 -15.10 -14.14 -17.72
N ILE A 133 -14.38 -14.80 -18.62
CA ILE A 133 -13.51 -14.17 -19.63
C ILE A 133 -14.22 -14.18 -20.99
N LEU A 134 -14.44 -13.00 -21.57
CA LEU A 134 -15.01 -12.83 -22.90
C LEU A 134 -13.91 -12.57 -23.93
N PRO A 135 -14.08 -12.99 -25.21
CA PRO A 135 -15.26 -13.63 -25.79
C PRO A 135 -15.48 -15.11 -25.42
N THR A 136 -14.46 -15.81 -24.91
CA THR A 136 -14.46 -17.29 -24.78
C THR A 136 -15.63 -17.86 -23.98
N GLU A 137 -15.99 -17.26 -22.85
CA GLU A 137 -17.00 -17.77 -21.91
C GLU A 137 -18.36 -17.02 -22.05
N TYR A 138 -18.62 -16.37 -23.20
CA TYR A 138 -19.82 -15.53 -23.41
C TYR A 138 -21.14 -16.30 -23.26
N GLN A 139 -21.21 -17.53 -23.75
CA GLN A 139 -22.39 -18.37 -23.63
C GLN A 139 -22.67 -18.75 -22.16
N ASP A 140 -21.64 -19.10 -21.40
CA ASP A 140 -21.77 -19.44 -19.98
C ASP A 140 -22.15 -18.23 -19.13
N PHE A 141 -21.62 -17.06 -19.46
CA PHE A 141 -22.06 -15.78 -18.90
C PHE A 141 -23.55 -15.52 -19.19
N CYS A 142 -24.01 -15.66 -20.43
CA CYS A 142 -25.42 -15.44 -20.80
C CYS A 142 -26.37 -16.46 -20.13
N ASN A 143 -25.96 -17.73 -20.05
CA ASN A 143 -26.67 -18.79 -19.34
C ASN A 143 -26.76 -18.52 -17.83
N THR A 144 -25.73 -17.92 -17.24
CA THR A 144 -25.68 -17.54 -15.83
C THR A 144 -26.55 -16.31 -15.56
N TYR A 145 -26.38 -15.24 -16.35
CA TYR A 145 -27.17 -14.01 -16.26
C TYR A 145 -28.69 -14.27 -16.43
N SER A 146 -29.06 -15.26 -17.25
CA SER A 146 -30.46 -15.66 -17.43
C SER A 146 -31.07 -16.31 -16.18
N LYS A 147 -30.25 -16.88 -15.29
CA LYS A 147 -30.66 -17.51 -14.03
C LYS A 147 -30.58 -16.56 -12.83
N ASP A 148 -29.49 -15.79 -12.72
CA ASP A 148 -29.31 -14.73 -11.73
C ASP A 148 -29.14 -13.37 -12.44
N ARG A 149 -30.22 -12.58 -12.44
CA ARG A 149 -30.21 -11.23 -13.00
C ARG A 149 -29.66 -10.25 -11.97
N GLY A 150 -28.76 -9.38 -12.40
CA GLY A 150 -28.24 -8.32 -11.55
C GLY A 150 -27.17 -7.49 -12.27
N PRO A 151 -26.55 -6.54 -11.56
CA PRO A 151 -25.41 -5.80 -12.06
C PRO A 151 -24.17 -6.71 -12.17
N TRP A 152 -23.41 -6.48 -13.24
CA TRP A 152 -22.09 -7.05 -13.48
C TRP A 152 -21.10 -5.91 -13.72
N ILE A 153 -19.83 -6.13 -13.39
CA ILE A 153 -18.75 -5.17 -13.61
C ILE A 153 -17.80 -5.72 -14.69
N VAL A 154 -17.64 -4.94 -15.75
CA VAL A 154 -16.70 -5.22 -16.84
C VAL A 154 -15.36 -4.58 -16.49
N LYS A 155 -14.27 -5.34 -16.64
CA LYS A 155 -12.89 -4.91 -16.39
C LYS A 155 -12.02 -5.35 -17.57
N PRO A 156 -11.17 -4.48 -18.16
CA PRO A 156 -10.18 -4.94 -19.12
C PRO A 156 -9.11 -5.80 -18.42
N VAL A 157 -8.60 -6.83 -19.10
CA VAL A 157 -7.70 -7.83 -18.50
C VAL A 157 -6.36 -7.24 -18.05
N ALA A 158 -5.75 -6.39 -18.88
CA ALA A 158 -4.45 -5.76 -18.68
C ALA A 158 -4.56 -4.25 -18.36
N SER A 159 -5.63 -3.82 -17.67
CA SER A 159 -5.83 -2.43 -17.26
C SER A 159 -5.77 -2.25 -15.74
N SER A 160 -5.30 -1.07 -15.34
CA SER A 160 -5.08 -0.62 -13.96
C SER A 160 -5.76 0.74 -13.70
N ARG A 161 -5.69 1.22 -12.45
CA ARG A 161 -6.16 2.57 -12.02
C ARG A 161 -7.67 2.84 -12.27
N GLY A 162 -8.49 1.81 -12.51
CA GLY A 162 -9.91 1.92 -12.83
C GLY A 162 -10.24 2.27 -14.29
N ARG A 163 -9.23 2.36 -15.18
CA ARG A 163 -9.43 2.69 -16.60
C ARG A 163 -10.23 1.59 -17.32
N GLY A 164 -11.27 1.98 -18.06
CA GLY A 164 -12.14 1.06 -18.80
C GLY A 164 -13.09 0.22 -17.94
N VAL A 165 -13.20 0.49 -16.63
CA VAL A 165 -14.11 -0.24 -15.74
C VAL A 165 -15.50 0.39 -15.76
N TYR A 166 -16.54 -0.40 -16.04
CA TYR A 166 -17.94 0.04 -16.05
C TYR A 166 -18.88 -1.07 -15.58
N LEU A 167 -20.06 -0.67 -15.10
CA LEU A 167 -21.12 -1.58 -14.70
C LEU A 167 -22.13 -1.75 -15.84
N VAL A 168 -22.61 -2.98 -16.02
CA VAL A 168 -23.68 -3.35 -16.97
C VAL A 168 -24.82 -4.06 -16.24
N ASN A 169 -26.03 -3.86 -16.73
CA ASN A 169 -27.23 -4.57 -16.26
C ASN A 169 -27.79 -5.54 -17.31
N ASN A 170 -27.19 -5.62 -18.50
CA ASN A 170 -27.63 -6.50 -19.58
C ASN A 170 -26.40 -6.91 -20.43
N PRO A 171 -26.21 -8.20 -20.78
CA PRO A 171 -25.15 -8.67 -21.66
C PRO A 171 -24.99 -7.87 -22.96
N ASN A 172 -26.09 -7.40 -23.55
CA ASN A 172 -26.09 -6.64 -24.81
C ASN A 172 -25.47 -5.23 -24.68
N GLN A 173 -25.11 -4.79 -23.47
CA GLN A 173 -24.37 -3.53 -23.23
C GLN A 173 -22.85 -3.71 -23.29
N ILE A 174 -22.37 -4.95 -23.43
CA ILE A 174 -20.95 -5.28 -23.46
C ILE A 174 -20.46 -5.22 -24.91
N VAL A 175 -19.49 -4.36 -25.17
CA VAL A 175 -18.75 -4.33 -26.43
C VAL A 175 -17.66 -5.40 -26.35
N VAL A 176 -17.79 -6.47 -27.13
CA VAL A 176 -16.87 -7.64 -27.11
C VAL A 176 -15.85 -7.49 -28.25
N GLU A 177 -15.09 -6.41 -28.22
CA GLU A 177 -14.00 -6.15 -29.17
C GLU A 177 -12.64 -6.64 -28.63
N ASP A 178 -12.45 -6.62 -27.30
CA ASP A 178 -11.22 -7.03 -26.62
C ASP A 178 -11.43 -8.21 -25.64
N ASN A 179 -10.31 -8.82 -25.22
CA ASN A 179 -10.28 -9.73 -24.07
C ASN A 179 -10.63 -8.98 -22.76
N ILE A 180 -11.87 -9.16 -22.30
CA ILE A 180 -12.41 -8.51 -21.11
C ILE A 180 -12.88 -9.54 -20.07
N LEU A 181 -12.84 -9.11 -18.81
CA LEU A 181 -13.26 -9.90 -17.66
C LEU A 181 -14.56 -9.33 -17.09
N VAL A 182 -15.60 -10.15 -17.02
CA VAL A 182 -16.93 -9.78 -16.55
C VAL A 182 -17.19 -10.48 -15.23
N SER A 183 -17.40 -9.71 -14.17
CA SER A 183 -17.50 -10.23 -12.80
C SER A 183 -18.81 -9.79 -12.14
N ARG A 184 -19.39 -10.63 -11.28
CA ARG A 184 -20.63 -10.34 -10.56
C ARG A 184 -20.38 -9.15 -9.64
N TYR A 185 -21.15 -8.08 -9.81
CA TYR A 185 -21.00 -6.91 -8.97
C TYR A 185 -21.56 -7.21 -7.57
N ILE A 186 -20.72 -7.02 -6.54
CA ILE A 186 -21.11 -7.14 -5.13
C ILE A 186 -21.98 -5.92 -4.80
N SER A 187 -23.30 -6.14 -4.77
CA SER A 187 -24.30 -5.09 -4.55
C SER A 187 -24.53 -4.74 -3.08
N ASN A 188 -24.06 -5.58 -2.16
CA ASN A 188 -24.15 -5.47 -0.70
C ASN A 188 -22.76 -5.26 -0.05
N PRO A 189 -21.96 -4.26 -0.46
CA PRO A 189 -20.70 -3.97 0.21
C PRO A 189 -20.95 -3.53 1.66
N LEU A 190 -20.00 -3.78 2.55
CA LEU A 190 -19.95 -3.14 3.85
C LEU A 190 -19.80 -1.63 3.65
N LEU A 191 -20.59 -0.85 4.40
CA LEU A 191 -20.58 0.61 4.36
C LEU A 191 -20.11 1.18 5.70
N ILE A 192 -19.47 2.34 5.64
CA ILE A 192 -19.16 3.22 6.78
C ILE A 192 -19.66 4.60 6.37
N ASP A 193 -20.48 5.25 7.22
CA ASP A 193 -21.15 6.53 6.92
C ASP A 193 -21.89 6.57 5.56
N ASP A 194 -22.51 5.44 5.18
CA ASP A 194 -23.12 5.14 3.87
C ASP A 194 -22.14 5.10 2.67
N PHE A 195 -20.83 5.26 2.87
CA PHE A 195 -19.85 5.18 1.78
C PHE A 195 -19.34 3.75 1.57
N LYS A 196 -19.28 3.35 0.29
CA LYS A 196 -18.61 2.12 -0.13
C LYS A 196 -17.10 2.31 0.02
N PHE A 197 -16.39 1.30 0.51
CA PHE A 197 -14.93 1.30 0.58
C PHE A 197 -14.32 -0.03 0.13
N ASP A 198 -13.05 0.00 -0.22
CA ASP A 198 -12.22 -1.19 -0.40
C ASP A 198 -10.96 -1.08 0.48
N VAL A 199 -10.32 -2.22 0.75
CA VAL A 199 -9.12 -2.31 1.58
C VAL A 199 -7.94 -2.74 0.73
N ARG A 200 -6.95 -1.85 0.63
CA ARG A 200 -5.61 -2.15 0.09
C ARG A 200 -4.76 -2.77 1.20
N LEU A 201 -4.43 -4.05 1.02
CA LEU A 201 -3.54 -4.81 1.90
C LEU A 201 -2.16 -4.98 1.25
N TYR A 202 -1.10 -4.99 2.06
CA TYR A 202 0.28 -5.14 1.58
C TYR A 202 0.82 -6.51 1.97
N VAL A 203 1.11 -7.35 0.97
CA VAL A 203 1.53 -8.74 1.16
C VAL A 203 2.92 -8.94 0.57
N LEU A 204 3.88 -9.33 1.41
CA LEU A 204 5.26 -9.60 1.02
C LEU A 204 5.51 -11.10 0.94
N VAL A 205 5.97 -11.57 -0.21
CA VAL A 205 6.45 -12.95 -0.39
C VAL A 205 7.98 -12.94 -0.49
N THR A 206 8.67 -13.68 0.37
CA THR A 206 10.15 -13.78 0.33
C THR A 206 10.65 -15.04 -0.39
N SER A 207 9.77 -16.01 -0.63
CA SER A 207 10.13 -17.28 -1.28
C SER A 207 8.86 -18.04 -1.69
N TYR A 208 8.93 -18.77 -2.82
CA TYR A 208 7.94 -19.77 -3.24
C TYR A 208 8.43 -21.23 -3.09
N ASP A 209 9.74 -21.46 -2.93
CA ASP A 209 10.35 -22.78 -2.62
C ASP A 209 11.35 -22.64 -1.46
N PRO A 210 10.92 -22.81 -0.19
CA PRO A 210 9.54 -23.01 0.27
C PRO A 210 8.69 -21.73 0.20
N LEU A 211 7.36 -21.84 0.21
CA LEU A 211 6.45 -20.69 0.26
C LEU A 211 6.51 -19.99 1.62
N VAL A 212 6.80 -18.68 1.62
CA VAL A 212 6.86 -17.85 2.84
C VAL A 212 6.19 -16.51 2.56
N VAL A 213 5.13 -16.21 3.32
CA VAL A 213 4.19 -15.10 3.11
C VAL A 213 4.03 -14.29 4.39
N TYR A 214 4.13 -12.97 4.24
CA TYR A 214 3.90 -12.00 5.29
C TYR A 214 2.82 -11.00 4.87
N LEU A 215 1.94 -10.64 5.81
CA LEU A 215 0.98 -9.54 5.68
C LEU A 215 1.52 -8.36 6.51
N TYR A 216 1.53 -7.14 5.97
CA TYR A 216 1.82 -5.95 6.76
C TYR A 216 0.65 -5.66 7.71
N GLU A 217 0.95 -5.21 8.93
CA GLU A 217 -0.08 -4.89 9.93
C GLU A 217 -0.96 -3.69 9.52
N GLU A 218 -0.45 -2.79 8.69
CA GLU A 218 -1.23 -1.68 8.14
C GLU A 218 -1.61 -1.84 6.66
N GLY A 219 -2.65 -1.10 6.29
CA GLY A 219 -3.20 -1.02 4.95
C GLY A 219 -3.94 0.31 4.77
N LEU A 220 -4.60 0.48 3.62
CA LEU A 220 -5.37 1.69 3.31
C LEU A 220 -6.81 1.32 2.97
N ALA A 221 -7.76 1.76 3.79
CA ALA A 221 -9.18 1.74 3.44
C ALA A 221 -9.48 2.96 2.57
N ARG A 222 -10.02 2.75 1.36
CA ARG A 222 -10.26 3.78 0.34
C ARG A 222 -11.76 3.94 0.12
N PHE A 223 -12.28 5.13 0.35
CA PHE A 223 -13.72 5.40 0.29
C PHE A 223 -14.12 6.00 -1.06
N ALA A 224 -15.31 5.62 -1.51
CA ALA A 224 -16.08 6.37 -2.50
C ALA A 224 -16.34 7.81 -2.00
N THR A 225 -16.52 8.75 -2.91
CA THR A 225 -16.86 10.16 -2.58
C THR A 225 -18.35 10.43 -2.60
N VAL A 226 -19.15 9.51 -3.15
CA VAL A 226 -20.61 9.59 -3.15
C VAL A 226 -21.17 8.44 -2.32
N ARG A 227 -22.17 8.74 -1.47
CA ARG A 227 -22.88 7.73 -0.67
C ARG A 227 -23.47 6.64 -1.54
N TYR A 228 -23.40 5.41 -1.06
CA TYR A 228 -23.79 4.23 -1.79
C TYR A 228 -25.32 4.10 -1.88
N ASP A 229 -25.80 3.88 -3.10
CA ASP A 229 -27.21 3.61 -3.40
C ASP A 229 -27.29 2.42 -4.37
N GLN A 230 -28.23 1.51 -4.10
CA GLN A 230 -28.47 0.32 -4.91
C GLN A 230 -29.45 0.59 -6.07
N ALA A 231 -30.06 1.78 -6.14
CA ALA A 231 -31.00 2.13 -7.20
C ALA A 231 -30.36 2.10 -8.59
N SER A 232 -31.01 1.39 -9.52
CA SER A 232 -30.53 1.18 -10.90
C SER A 232 -30.28 2.47 -11.71
N LYS A 233 -30.85 3.60 -11.27
CA LYS A 233 -30.63 4.94 -11.86
C LYS A 233 -29.17 5.41 -11.69
N ASN A 234 -28.52 5.02 -10.61
CA ASN A 234 -27.20 5.51 -10.23
C ASN A 234 -26.03 4.63 -10.72
N ILE A 235 -26.31 3.51 -11.40
CA ILE A 235 -25.30 2.52 -11.84
C ILE A 235 -24.15 3.07 -12.70
N LYS A 236 -24.34 4.23 -13.35
CA LYS A 236 -23.31 4.91 -14.13
C LYS A 236 -22.40 5.83 -13.30
N ASN A 237 -22.69 6.06 -12.02
CA ASN A 237 -21.91 6.94 -11.16
C ASN A 237 -20.64 6.24 -10.65
N GLN A 238 -19.51 6.50 -11.33
CA GLN A 238 -18.22 5.93 -10.97
C GLN A 238 -17.74 6.35 -9.57
N PHE A 239 -18.05 7.57 -9.12
CA PHE A 239 -17.65 8.09 -7.79
C PHE A 239 -18.37 7.42 -6.61
N MET A 240 -19.42 6.63 -6.89
CA MET A 240 -20.15 5.81 -5.92
C MET A 240 -19.71 4.35 -5.95
N HIS A 241 -19.52 3.79 -7.15
CA HIS A 241 -19.29 2.36 -7.34
C HIS A 241 -17.80 1.95 -7.41
N LEU A 242 -16.91 2.88 -7.76
CA LEU A 242 -15.45 2.68 -7.78
C LEU A 242 -14.82 3.44 -6.61
N THR A 243 -13.94 2.76 -5.88
CA THR A 243 -13.23 3.27 -4.69
C THR A 243 -11.79 3.68 -4.99
N ASN A 244 -11.34 3.49 -6.25
CA ASN A 244 -9.99 3.84 -6.68
C ASN A 244 -9.70 5.33 -6.46
N TYR A 245 -8.56 5.62 -5.82
CA TYR A 245 -8.09 6.99 -5.56
C TYR A 245 -7.95 7.82 -6.85
N SER A 246 -7.47 7.22 -7.94
CA SER A 246 -7.35 7.85 -9.28
C SER A 246 -8.66 8.40 -9.84
N VAL A 247 -9.79 7.79 -9.46
CA VAL A 247 -11.14 8.24 -9.82
C VAL A 247 -11.60 9.28 -8.80
N ASN A 248 -11.63 8.91 -7.51
CA ASN A 248 -12.24 9.73 -6.47
C ASN A 248 -11.49 11.05 -6.20
N LYS A 249 -10.17 11.14 -6.43
CA LYS A 249 -9.42 12.40 -6.30
C LYS A 249 -9.87 13.51 -7.28
N LYS A 250 -10.62 13.14 -8.32
CA LYS A 250 -11.21 14.08 -9.30
C LYS A 250 -12.60 14.58 -8.90
N SER A 251 -13.17 14.05 -7.81
CA SER A 251 -14.45 14.51 -7.27
C SER A 251 -14.28 15.82 -6.50
N GLY A 252 -15.24 16.73 -6.63
CA GLY A 252 -15.27 17.97 -5.83
C GLY A 252 -15.53 17.73 -4.34
N ASP A 253 -16.06 16.55 -4.00
CA ASP A 253 -16.38 16.14 -2.63
C ASP A 253 -15.25 15.31 -1.97
N TYR A 254 -14.07 15.23 -2.59
CA TYR A 254 -12.94 14.48 -2.04
C TYR A 254 -12.30 15.21 -0.85
N VAL A 255 -12.33 14.58 0.32
CA VAL A 255 -11.73 15.08 1.56
C VAL A 255 -10.41 14.35 1.82
N SER A 256 -9.31 15.09 1.75
CA SER A 256 -8.00 14.65 2.24
C SER A 256 -7.80 15.04 3.71
N CYS A 257 -7.00 14.27 4.45
CA CYS A 257 -6.52 14.66 5.77
C CYS A 257 -5.06 15.12 5.68
N ASP A 258 -4.77 16.33 6.16
CA ASP A 258 -3.41 16.91 6.17
C ASP A 258 -2.62 16.56 7.45
N ASP A 259 -3.20 15.78 8.35
CA ASP A 259 -2.62 15.39 9.63
C ASP A 259 -2.35 13.86 9.67
N PRO A 260 -1.09 13.39 9.73
CA PRO A 260 -0.76 11.96 9.74
C PRO A 260 -1.14 11.25 11.05
N GLU A 261 -1.52 11.98 12.10
CA GLU A 261 -2.01 11.40 13.36
C GLU A 261 -3.52 11.15 13.36
N VAL A 262 -4.25 11.70 12.38
CA VAL A 262 -5.69 11.49 12.22
C VAL A 262 -5.94 10.44 11.14
N GLU A 263 -6.06 9.20 11.58
CA GLU A 263 -6.13 8.01 10.71
C GLU A 263 -7.54 7.62 10.26
N ASP A 264 -8.56 8.27 10.80
CA ASP A 264 -10.00 7.98 10.67
C ASP A 264 -10.78 9.15 10.04
N TYR A 265 -10.13 9.96 9.19
CA TYR A 265 -10.74 11.15 8.57
C TYR A 265 -10.57 11.21 7.05
N GLY A 266 -11.60 11.72 6.37
CA GLY A 266 -11.63 11.86 4.91
C GLY A 266 -11.79 10.54 4.16
N ASN A 267 -11.46 10.53 2.87
CA ASN A 267 -11.70 9.38 1.98
C ASN A 267 -10.56 8.33 1.96
N LYS A 268 -9.61 8.40 2.91
CA LYS A 268 -8.55 7.39 3.15
C LYS A 268 -8.36 7.18 4.65
N TRP A 269 -8.56 5.96 5.16
CA TRP A 269 -8.28 5.61 6.56
C TRP A 269 -7.15 4.56 6.64
N SER A 270 -6.48 4.47 7.80
CA SER A 270 -5.60 3.33 8.11
C SER A 270 -6.41 2.04 8.27
N MET A 271 -5.76 0.88 8.15
CA MET A 271 -6.46 -0.39 8.38
C MET A 271 -6.81 -0.53 9.86
N SER A 272 -5.91 -0.13 10.77
CA SER A 272 -6.23 -0.11 12.20
C SER A 272 -7.38 0.84 12.54
N ALA A 273 -7.49 2.01 11.91
CA ALA A 273 -8.63 2.92 12.11
C ALA A 273 -9.97 2.26 11.74
N MET A 274 -10.02 1.65 10.55
CA MET A 274 -11.21 0.92 10.09
C MET A 274 -11.54 -0.28 11.02
N LEU A 275 -10.54 -1.05 11.47
CA LEU A 275 -10.77 -2.15 12.42
C LEU A 275 -11.18 -1.66 13.81
N ARG A 276 -10.67 -0.52 14.29
CA ARG A 276 -11.12 0.13 15.54
C ARG A 276 -12.60 0.51 15.43
N TYR A 277 -13.00 1.16 14.33
CA TYR A 277 -14.40 1.52 14.06
C TYR A 277 -15.32 0.30 14.01
N LEU A 278 -15.00 -0.72 13.21
CA LEU A 278 -15.83 -1.94 13.11
C LEU A 278 -15.98 -2.67 14.45
N LYS A 279 -14.95 -2.63 15.30
CA LYS A 279 -15.00 -3.22 16.66
C LYS A 279 -15.89 -2.40 17.61
N GLN A 280 -15.96 -1.08 17.47
CA GLN A 280 -16.89 -0.22 18.22
C GLN A 280 -18.34 -0.49 17.79
N GLU A 281 -18.58 -0.71 16.50
CA GLU A 281 -19.84 -1.19 15.92
C GLU A 281 -20.19 -2.66 16.25
N GLY A 282 -19.44 -3.31 17.15
CA GLY A 282 -19.72 -4.66 17.65
C GLY A 282 -19.41 -5.81 16.67
N ARG A 283 -18.68 -5.57 15.59
CA ARG A 283 -18.36 -6.60 14.57
C ARG A 283 -17.12 -7.41 14.97
N ASP A 284 -17.10 -8.72 14.71
CA ASP A 284 -15.94 -9.58 15.02
C ASP A 284 -14.80 -9.38 13.99
N THR A 285 -13.96 -8.39 14.28
CA THR A 285 -12.77 -8.07 13.47
C THR A 285 -11.69 -9.16 13.49
N ALA A 286 -11.68 -10.04 14.50
CA ALA A 286 -10.73 -11.16 14.55
C ALA A 286 -11.14 -12.28 13.57
N ALA A 287 -12.45 -12.55 13.44
CA ALA A 287 -12.98 -13.45 12.43
C ALA A 287 -12.77 -12.90 11.01
N LEU A 288 -13.01 -11.58 10.80
CA LEU A 288 -12.74 -10.90 9.54
C LEU A 288 -11.27 -11.04 9.13
N MET A 289 -10.31 -10.70 10.01
CA MET A 289 -8.88 -10.83 9.68
C MET A 289 -8.46 -12.27 9.41
N THR A 290 -9.02 -13.25 10.14
CA THR A 290 -8.78 -14.68 9.85
C THR A 290 -9.27 -15.07 8.44
N SER A 291 -10.37 -14.47 7.98
CA SER A 291 -10.92 -14.69 6.64
C SER A 291 -10.12 -13.97 5.54
N VAL A 292 -9.50 -12.83 5.87
CA VAL A 292 -8.55 -12.12 5.01
C VAL A 292 -7.24 -12.91 4.86
N GLU A 293 -6.71 -13.48 5.94
CA GLU A 293 -5.54 -14.38 5.89
C GLU A 293 -5.82 -15.60 4.99
N ASP A 294 -6.99 -16.24 5.15
CA ASP A 294 -7.44 -17.37 4.33
C ASP A 294 -7.52 -17.03 2.83
N LEU A 295 -8.10 -15.86 2.50
CA LEU A 295 -8.18 -15.34 1.14
C LEU A 295 -6.78 -15.13 0.52
N ILE A 296 -5.87 -14.48 1.24
CA ILE A 296 -4.51 -14.20 0.75
C ILE A 296 -3.75 -15.50 0.50
N ILE A 297 -3.78 -16.44 1.45
CA ILE A 297 -3.04 -17.70 1.33
C ILE A 297 -3.59 -18.54 0.17
N LYS A 298 -4.91 -18.69 0.05
CA LYS A 298 -5.53 -19.42 -1.08
C LYS A 298 -5.21 -18.80 -2.43
N THR A 299 -5.18 -17.47 -2.50
CA THR A 299 -4.79 -16.75 -3.72
C THR A 299 -3.36 -17.11 -4.14
N LEU A 300 -2.41 -16.97 -3.22
CA LEU A 300 -0.99 -17.25 -3.50
C LEU A 300 -0.72 -18.72 -3.83
N VAL A 301 -1.42 -19.64 -3.15
CA VAL A 301 -1.31 -21.08 -3.43
C VAL A 301 -1.86 -21.43 -4.81
N SER A 302 -2.91 -20.75 -5.29
CA SER A 302 -3.51 -21.06 -6.61
C SER A 302 -2.55 -20.86 -7.80
N ALA A 303 -1.55 -19.99 -7.67
CA ALA A 303 -0.49 -19.76 -8.65
C ALA A 303 0.90 -20.32 -8.22
N GLU A 304 1.01 -20.96 -7.06
CA GLU A 304 2.29 -21.41 -6.48
C GLU A 304 3.05 -22.33 -7.42
N LEU A 305 2.36 -23.29 -8.04
CA LEU A 305 2.97 -24.25 -8.96
C LEU A 305 3.72 -23.57 -10.12
N SER A 306 3.10 -22.57 -10.75
CA SER A 306 3.65 -21.86 -11.90
C SER A 306 4.86 -21.02 -11.52
N ILE A 307 4.80 -20.32 -10.38
CA ILE A 307 5.85 -19.42 -9.90
C ILE A 307 7.02 -20.22 -9.30
N ALA A 308 6.75 -21.19 -8.43
CA ALA A 308 7.78 -22.03 -7.78
C ALA A 308 8.58 -22.85 -8.81
N SER A 309 7.91 -23.40 -9.83
CA SER A 309 8.57 -24.12 -10.93
C SER A 309 9.48 -23.20 -11.74
N ALA A 310 9.03 -21.97 -12.03
CA ALA A 310 9.84 -20.98 -12.74
C ALA A 310 11.03 -20.49 -11.87
N CYS A 311 10.82 -20.29 -10.57
CA CYS A 311 11.90 -19.99 -9.61
C CYS A 311 12.97 -21.07 -9.64
N LYS A 312 12.58 -22.35 -9.56
CA LYS A 312 13.49 -23.50 -9.59
C LYS A 312 14.24 -23.65 -10.93
N SER A 313 13.65 -23.20 -12.04
CA SER A 313 14.28 -23.26 -13.36
C SER A 313 15.20 -22.07 -13.66
N PHE A 314 14.90 -20.88 -13.14
CA PHE A 314 15.56 -19.63 -13.55
C PHE A 314 16.44 -18.99 -12.47
N LEU A 315 16.31 -19.34 -11.18
CA LEU A 315 17.10 -18.73 -10.10
C LEU A 315 18.27 -19.63 -9.68
N SER A 316 19.49 -19.11 -9.86
CA SER A 316 20.73 -19.73 -9.38
C SER A 316 20.85 -19.72 -7.85
N HIS A 317 20.20 -18.75 -7.19
CA HIS A 317 20.26 -18.56 -5.73
C HIS A 317 18.86 -18.32 -5.12
N ARG A 318 18.52 -19.07 -4.07
CA ARG A 318 17.23 -18.93 -3.36
C ARG A 318 17.25 -17.73 -2.41
N GLY A 319 16.32 -16.80 -2.59
CA GLY A 319 16.18 -15.58 -1.77
C GLY A 319 16.75 -14.31 -2.41
N SER A 320 17.14 -14.38 -3.69
CA SER A 320 17.40 -13.20 -4.53
C SER A 320 16.09 -12.48 -4.90
N CYS A 321 15.03 -13.21 -5.23
CA CYS A 321 13.70 -12.61 -5.44
C CYS A 321 12.94 -12.42 -4.12
N PHE A 322 12.22 -11.31 -4.03
CA PHE A 322 11.14 -11.03 -3.09
C PHE A 322 10.08 -10.21 -3.84
N GLU A 323 8.83 -10.16 -3.40
CA GLU A 323 7.79 -9.41 -4.12
C GLU A 323 6.73 -8.84 -3.18
N LEU A 324 6.42 -7.56 -3.35
CA LEU A 324 5.40 -6.82 -2.61
C LEU A 324 4.15 -6.69 -3.48
N TYR A 325 3.09 -7.36 -3.08
CA TYR A 325 1.78 -7.32 -3.74
C TYR A 325 0.83 -6.37 -3.02
N GLY A 326 0.04 -5.61 -3.78
CA GLY A 326 -1.12 -4.88 -3.26
C GLY A 326 -2.39 -5.68 -3.50
N PHE A 327 -2.98 -6.26 -2.46
CA PHE A 327 -4.26 -6.95 -2.55
C PHE A 327 -5.40 -5.94 -2.41
N ASP A 328 -6.36 -5.96 -3.33
CA ASP A 328 -7.55 -5.10 -3.30
C ASP A 328 -8.74 -5.96 -2.86
N VAL A 329 -9.22 -5.74 -1.65
CA VAL A 329 -10.26 -6.57 -1.01
C VAL A 329 -11.51 -5.74 -0.73
N LEU A 330 -12.67 -6.24 -1.15
CA LEU A 330 -13.97 -5.68 -0.79
C LEU A 330 -14.61 -6.56 0.29
N ILE A 331 -15.09 -5.96 1.36
CA ILE A 331 -15.82 -6.66 2.43
C ILE A 331 -17.32 -6.46 2.17
N ASP A 332 -18.12 -7.52 2.28
CA ASP A 332 -19.59 -7.41 2.19
C ASP A 332 -20.24 -7.20 3.57
N ASP A 333 -21.55 -6.90 3.57
CA ASP A 333 -22.34 -6.69 4.78
C ASP A 333 -22.33 -7.88 5.77
N THR A 334 -22.10 -9.11 5.27
CA THR A 334 -21.93 -10.33 6.05
C THR A 334 -20.52 -10.52 6.64
N LEU A 335 -19.63 -9.53 6.46
CA LEU A 335 -18.20 -9.56 6.82
C LEU A 335 -17.38 -10.59 6.03
N LYS A 336 -17.85 -11.04 4.86
CA LYS A 336 -17.04 -11.87 3.97
C LYS A 336 -16.11 -10.97 3.13
N PRO A 337 -14.79 -11.21 3.14
CA PRO A 337 -13.87 -10.56 2.22
C PRO A 337 -13.90 -11.22 0.83
N TRP A 338 -13.82 -10.41 -0.21
CA TRP A 338 -13.79 -10.80 -1.62
C TRP A 338 -12.59 -10.16 -2.31
N LEU A 339 -11.83 -10.94 -3.06
CA LEU A 339 -10.68 -10.45 -3.81
C LEU A 339 -11.16 -9.75 -5.10
N LEU A 340 -10.73 -8.51 -5.31
CA LEU A 340 -11.05 -7.74 -6.53
C LEU A 340 -9.95 -7.82 -7.59
N GLU A 341 -8.68 -7.73 -7.16
CA GLU A 341 -7.46 -7.86 -7.96
C GLU A 341 -6.21 -7.97 -7.04
N VAL A 342 -5.09 -8.42 -7.61
CA VAL A 342 -3.76 -8.34 -6.98
C VAL A 342 -2.89 -7.45 -7.85
N ASN A 343 -2.41 -6.35 -7.30
CA ASN A 343 -1.57 -5.38 -8.00
C ASN A 343 -0.08 -5.73 -7.86
N LEU A 344 0.61 -5.83 -9.00
CA LEU A 344 2.07 -5.83 -9.09
C LEU A 344 2.59 -4.45 -8.64
N SER A 345 3.65 -4.38 -7.82
CA SER A 345 4.28 -3.11 -7.40
C SER A 345 3.28 -2.00 -7.04
N PRO A 346 2.48 -2.16 -5.96
CA PRO A 346 1.41 -1.24 -5.64
C PRO A 346 1.91 0.20 -5.45
N SER A 347 1.17 1.18 -6.00
CA SER A 347 1.57 2.60 -6.02
C SER A 347 2.14 3.12 -4.68
N LEU A 348 3.42 3.49 -4.74
CA LEU A 348 4.22 4.01 -3.64
C LEU A 348 4.20 5.55 -3.56
N ALA A 349 3.36 6.22 -4.37
CA ALA A 349 3.14 7.66 -4.30
C ALA A 349 2.59 8.07 -2.92
N CYS A 350 2.98 9.27 -2.45
CA CYS A 350 2.67 9.74 -1.10
C CYS A 350 1.91 11.07 -1.16
N ASP A 351 0.72 11.04 -1.77
CA ASP A 351 -0.11 12.22 -2.01
C ASP A 351 -0.75 12.79 -0.72
N ALA A 352 -0.76 12.01 0.37
CA ALA A 352 -1.21 12.43 1.69
C ALA A 352 -0.19 12.04 2.78
N PRO A 353 -0.12 12.76 3.92
CA PRO A 353 0.78 12.43 5.02
C PRO A 353 0.59 10.99 5.56
N LEU A 354 -0.64 10.49 5.57
CA LEU A 354 -0.96 9.10 5.96
C LEU A 354 -0.35 8.06 4.99
N ASP A 355 -0.35 8.35 3.68
CA ASP A 355 0.34 7.48 2.70
C ASP A 355 1.84 7.42 3.00
N LEU A 356 2.47 8.55 3.35
CA LEU A 356 3.89 8.58 3.70
C LEU A 356 4.19 7.78 4.98
N LYS A 357 3.41 7.99 6.05
CA LYS A 357 3.54 7.30 7.35
C LYS A 357 3.52 5.78 7.17
N ILE A 358 2.51 5.27 6.47
CA ILE A 358 2.33 3.82 6.26
C ILE A 358 3.37 3.27 5.28
N LYS A 359 3.55 3.90 4.11
CA LYS A 359 4.42 3.35 3.05
C LYS A 359 5.91 3.43 3.38
N ALA A 360 6.37 4.48 4.07
CA ALA A 360 7.76 4.59 4.48
C ALA A 360 8.12 3.54 5.54
N SER A 361 7.23 3.32 6.51
CA SER A 361 7.35 2.26 7.53
C SER A 361 7.35 0.88 6.89
N MET A 362 6.36 0.59 6.05
CA MET A 362 6.26 -0.66 5.29
C MET A 362 7.50 -0.96 4.45
N LEU A 363 8.01 0.01 3.67
CA LEU A 363 9.20 -0.23 2.83
C LEU A 363 10.47 -0.42 3.66
N SER A 364 10.62 0.31 4.77
CA SER A 364 11.75 0.16 5.70
C SER A 364 11.72 -1.21 6.37
N ASP A 365 10.56 -1.64 6.86
CA ASP A 365 10.35 -2.99 7.41
C ASP A 365 10.57 -4.06 6.35
N MET A 366 10.12 -3.85 5.10
CA MET A 366 10.30 -4.78 3.99
C MET A 366 11.78 -4.95 3.67
N PHE A 367 12.54 -3.86 3.50
CA PHE A 367 13.99 -3.96 3.25
C PHE A 367 14.73 -4.59 4.43
N THR A 368 14.30 -4.30 5.66
CA THR A 368 14.79 -4.95 6.88
C THR A 368 14.44 -6.44 6.94
N LEU A 369 13.26 -6.87 6.47
CA LEU A 369 12.83 -8.27 6.44
C LEU A 369 13.51 -9.06 5.32
N VAL A 370 13.68 -8.45 4.15
CA VAL A 370 14.35 -9.01 2.95
C VAL A 370 15.86 -9.16 3.17
N GLY A 371 16.50 -8.16 3.80
CA GLY A 371 17.87 -8.20 4.32
C GLY A 371 19.00 -8.12 3.32
N PHE A 372 19.63 -6.96 3.26
CA PHE A 372 20.82 -6.73 2.48
C PHE A 372 22.06 -7.04 3.33
N VAL A 373 22.79 -8.08 2.94
CA VAL A 373 24.11 -8.38 3.52
C VAL A 373 25.03 -7.21 3.20
N CYS A 374 25.71 -6.68 4.21
CA CYS A 374 26.65 -5.56 4.02
C CYS A 374 27.91 -6.11 3.33
N GLN A 375 27.92 -6.09 2.00
CA GLN A 375 28.99 -6.58 1.14
C GLN A 375 28.98 -5.76 -0.16
N ASP A 376 30.15 -5.20 -0.48
CA ASP A 376 30.43 -4.48 -1.72
C ASP A 376 30.18 -5.40 -2.94
N PRO A 377 29.35 -4.99 -3.91
CA PRO A 377 28.99 -5.83 -5.06
C PRO A 377 30.14 -5.97 -6.08
N GLY A 378 31.06 -5.01 -6.14
CA GLY A 378 32.28 -5.10 -6.95
C GLY A 378 33.30 -6.08 -6.36
N GLN A 379 33.29 -6.25 -5.03
CA GLN A 379 34.05 -7.29 -4.33
C GLN A 379 33.38 -8.67 -4.49
N ARG A 380 33.42 -9.21 -5.72
CA ARG A 380 33.06 -10.61 -6.01
C ARG A 380 33.83 -11.53 -5.08
N SER A 381 33.10 -12.23 -4.22
CA SER A 381 33.71 -12.89 -3.08
C SER A 381 34.66 -14.01 -3.51
N SER A 382 35.95 -13.85 -3.21
CA SER A 382 37.00 -14.86 -3.28
C SER A 382 36.84 -15.97 -2.22
N ARG A 383 35.59 -16.33 -1.87
CA ARG A 383 35.19 -17.39 -0.93
C ARG A 383 35.39 -18.81 -1.48
N ALA A 384 35.90 -18.97 -2.71
CA ALA A 384 36.19 -20.26 -3.31
C ALA A 384 37.56 -20.87 -2.91
N THR A 385 38.52 -20.07 -2.42
CA THR A 385 39.95 -20.48 -2.42
C THR A 385 40.55 -20.86 -1.06
N TYR A 386 39.77 -20.89 0.03
CA TYR A 386 40.25 -21.24 1.38
C TYR A 386 39.66 -22.56 1.94
N HIS A 387 39.42 -23.54 1.07
CA HIS A 387 39.03 -24.90 1.44
C HIS A 387 40.11 -25.95 1.05
N SER A 388 41.41 -25.64 1.23
CA SER A 388 42.48 -26.65 1.04
C SER A 388 43.82 -26.34 1.72
N SER A 389 43.84 -25.73 2.91
CA SER A 389 45.10 -25.35 3.60
C SER A 389 45.14 -25.67 5.09
N GLU A 390 44.62 -26.84 5.51
CA GLU A 390 44.77 -27.31 6.89
C GLU A 390 44.81 -28.85 7.00
N SER A 391 45.63 -29.50 6.18
CA SER A 391 45.85 -30.96 6.25
C SER A 391 47.22 -31.45 5.74
N VAL A 392 48.28 -30.63 5.85
CA VAL A 392 49.67 -31.05 5.52
C VAL A 392 50.51 -31.26 6.76
N ARG A 393 50.20 -32.33 7.51
CA ARG A 393 51.16 -33.05 8.39
C ARG A 393 50.78 -34.53 8.49
N ARG A 394 51.28 -35.37 7.57
CA ARG A 394 51.57 -36.82 7.80
C ARG A 394 52.44 -37.38 6.66
N ASN A 395 53.13 -38.48 6.97
CA ASN A 395 54.38 -38.91 6.32
C ASN A 395 54.25 -39.48 4.89
N PRO A 396 55.34 -39.43 4.08
CA PRO A 396 55.34 -39.82 2.68
C PRO A 396 55.77 -41.28 2.45
N TYR A 397 54.88 -42.24 2.68
CA TYR A 397 55.04 -43.61 2.17
C TYR A 397 53.69 -44.26 1.85
N GLN A 398 53.28 -44.24 0.58
CA GLN A 398 52.92 -45.47 -0.18
C GLN A 398 52.54 -45.17 -1.64
N LYS A 399 52.85 -46.19 -2.46
CA LYS A 399 53.14 -46.18 -3.89
C LYS A 399 51.93 -45.88 -4.80
N LEU A 400 52.20 -45.16 -5.87
CA LEU A 400 51.37 -44.95 -7.04
C LEU A 400 50.96 -46.27 -7.75
N GLN A 401 49.69 -46.42 -8.14
CA GLN A 401 49.31 -47.19 -9.33
C GLN A 401 48.26 -46.44 -10.17
N ARG A 402 48.53 -46.33 -11.47
CA ARG A 402 47.64 -45.77 -12.50
C ARG A 402 46.95 -46.90 -13.24
N THR A 403 45.69 -46.72 -13.64
CA THR A 403 45.15 -47.29 -14.88
C THR A 403 44.21 -46.27 -15.56
N ARG A 404 44.06 -46.41 -16.89
CA ARG A 404 43.45 -45.44 -17.81
C ARG A 404 41.94 -45.70 -18.02
N PRO A 405 41.18 -44.72 -18.55
CA PRO A 405 39.78 -44.89 -18.92
C PRO A 405 39.61 -45.53 -20.31
N LEU A 406 38.44 -46.13 -20.57
CA LEU A 406 37.95 -46.49 -21.91
C LEU A 406 36.45 -46.18 -22.05
N SER A 407 36.00 -46.09 -23.31
CA SER A 407 34.73 -45.47 -23.74
C SER A 407 33.56 -46.46 -23.91
N ALA A 408 32.40 -45.93 -24.26
CA ALA A 408 31.11 -46.61 -24.39
C ALA A 408 30.94 -47.46 -25.67
N SER A 409 30.00 -48.42 -25.62
CA SER A 409 29.10 -48.84 -26.72
C SER A 409 27.96 -49.77 -26.23
N ASP A 410 26.80 -49.67 -26.90
CA ASP A 410 25.75 -50.67 -27.18
C ASP A 410 24.80 -51.28 -26.10
N ALA A 411 23.54 -50.84 -26.21
CA ALA A 411 22.34 -51.61 -26.61
C ALA A 411 21.70 -52.75 -25.75
N GLU A 412 20.45 -52.45 -25.35
CA GLU A 412 19.21 -53.27 -25.39
C GLU A 412 18.85 -54.38 -24.35
N VAL A 413 17.76 -54.06 -23.62
CA VAL A 413 16.54 -54.88 -23.35
C VAL A 413 16.66 -56.27 -22.70
N LYS A 414 16.19 -56.37 -21.43
CA LYS A 414 15.11 -57.31 -21.04
C LYS A 414 14.47 -56.98 -19.68
N SER A 415 13.21 -57.39 -19.53
CA SER A 415 12.34 -57.15 -18.36
C SER A 415 12.54 -58.20 -17.25
N SER A 416 12.54 -57.78 -15.98
CA SER A 416 11.85 -58.45 -14.86
C SER A 416 12.08 -57.74 -13.51
N MET A 417 11.06 -57.68 -12.66
CA MET A 417 11.20 -57.44 -11.21
C MET A 417 11.68 -58.75 -10.54
N PRO A 418 12.50 -58.71 -9.48
CA PRO A 418 11.87 -58.76 -8.15
C PRO A 418 12.58 -57.99 -7.03
N LEU A 419 11.84 -57.92 -5.92
CA LEU A 419 12.16 -57.49 -4.56
C LEU A 419 13.60 -57.82 -4.07
N GLY A 420 14.32 -56.84 -3.53
CA GLY A 420 15.59 -57.09 -2.82
C GLY A 420 16.20 -55.83 -2.18
N ARG A 421 16.47 -55.87 -0.87
CA ARG A 421 17.29 -54.85 -0.19
C ARG A 421 18.73 -54.95 -0.70
N GLU A 422 19.41 -53.82 -1.00
CA GLU A 422 20.80 -53.70 -0.58
C GLU A 422 21.37 -52.27 -0.39
N LYS A 423 22.22 -52.21 0.64
CA LYS A 423 23.24 -51.21 1.04
C LYS A 423 23.34 -49.88 0.29
N ALA A 424 23.05 -48.81 1.03
CA ALA A 424 23.61 -47.50 0.78
C ALA A 424 25.12 -47.45 1.15
N THR A 425 25.98 -47.14 0.19
CA THR A 425 27.41 -46.81 0.41
C THR A 425 27.77 -45.45 -0.20
N GLY A 426 26.93 -44.44 0.05
CA GLY A 426 27.25 -43.03 -0.20
C GLY A 426 27.68 -42.32 1.09
N ARG A 427 28.91 -41.81 1.16
CA ARG A 427 29.40 -40.97 2.28
C ARG A 427 28.65 -39.64 2.32
N HIS A 428 27.48 -39.61 2.94
CA HIS A 428 26.88 -38.35 3.39
C HIS A 428 27.64 -37.86 4.63
N SER A 429 28.22 -36.67 4.52
CA SER A 429 28.70 -35.92 5.68
C SER A 429 27.52 -35.66 6.62
N SER A 430 27.49 -36.37 7.75
CA SER A 430 26.40 -36.29 8.71
C SER A 430 26.38 -34.90 9.36
N SER A 431 25.43 -34.05 8.95
CA SER A 431 25.16 -32.82 9.67
C SER A 431 24.41 -33.13 10.96
N VAL A 432 24.67 -32.33 12.00
CA VAL A 432 24.19 -32.50 13.40
C VAL A 432 22.66 -32.62 13.55
N LEU A 433 21.88 -32.40 12.49
CA LEU A 433 20.41 -32.44 12.49
C LEU A 433 19.79 -33.35 11.41
N GLY A 434 20.58 -34.10 10.64
CA GLY A 434 20.09 -34.90 9.51
C GLY A 434 19.39 -34.05 8.45
N LEU A 435 19.98 -32.90 8.13
CA LEU A 435 19.53 -31.95 7.10
C LEU A 435 20.67 -31.67 6.13
N THR A 436 20.35 -31.45 4.86
CA THR A 436 21.29 -30.93 3.85
C THR A 436 21.73 -29.51 4.19
N MET A 437 22.85 -29.07 3.63
CA MET A 437 23.34 -27.70 3.82
C MET A 437 22.37 -26.65 3.28
N GLU A 438 21.62 -26.95 2.22
CA GLU A 438 20.58 -26.07 1.68
C GLU A 438 19.38 -25.93 2.63
N GLU A 439 18.86 -27.04 3.17
CA GLU A 439 17.78 -27.01 4.15
C GLU A 439 18.18 -26.24 5.42
N VAL A 440 19.42 -26.38 5.88
CA VAL A 440 19.95 -25.59 7.01
C VAL A 440 20.03 -24.09 6.68
N LYS A 441 20.47 -23.73 5.47
CA LYS A 441 20.47 -22.33 5.00
C LYS A 441 19.05 -21.76 4.94
N VAL A 442 18.10 -22.48 4.34
CA VAL A 442 16.68 -22.07 4.25
C VAL A 442 16.06 -21.91 5.63
N LEU A 443 16.21 -22.91 6.52
CA LEU A 443 15.66 -22.86 7.88
C LEU A 443 16.24 -21.70 8.70
N ARG A 444 17.54 -21.42 8.54
CA ARG A 444 18.17 -20.24 9.17
C ARG A 444 17.59 -18.95 8.61
N ARG A 445 17.56 -18.80 7.28
CA ARG A 445 17.07 -17.60 6.59
C ARG A 445 15.64 -17.25 7.03
N VAL A 446 14.72 -18.22 7.05
CA VAL A 446 13.31 -17.97 7.43
C VAL A 446 13.12 -17.67 8.93
N ARG A 447 14.02 -18.15 9.81
CA ARG A 447 14.05 -17.71 11.21
C ARG A 447 14.56 -16.28 11.33
N GLU A 448 15.67 -15.97 10.67
CA GLU A 448 16.27 -14.64 10.65
C GLU A 448 15.32 -13.61 10.03
N GLU A 449 14.65 -13.89 8.90
CA GLU A 449 13.56 -13.06 8.33
C GLU A 449 12.48 -12.74 9.39
N ASN A 450 11.98 -13.75 10.10
CA ASN A 450 10.93 -13.59 11.12
C ASN A 450 11.39 -12.81 12.38
N GLU A 451 12.67 -12.81 12.72
CA GLU A 451 13.24 -12.06 13.85
C GLU A 451 13.42 -10.56 13.58
N ARG A 452 13.30 -10.11 12.33
CA ARG A 452 13.50 -8.71 11.90
C ARG A 452 12.46 -8.32 10.84
N ARG A 453 11.25 -8.81 11.08
CA ARG A 453 10.09 -8.59 10.20
C ARG A 453 9.46 -7.19 10.32
N GLY A 454 9.76 -6.43 11.38
CA GLY A 454 9.08 -5.16 11.64
C GLY A 454 7.57 -5.37 11.82
N GLY A 455 6.76 -4.48 11.23
CA GLY A 455 5.30 -4.59 11.17
C GLY A 455 4.75 -5.69 10.25
N PHE A 456 5.59 -6.48 9.58
CA PHE A 456 5.12 -7.66 8.85
C PHE A 456 4.87 -8.85 9.78
N ILE A 457 3.74 -9.52 9.59
CA ILE A 457 3.34 -10.71 10.34
C ILE A 457 3.30 -11.92 9.39
N ARG A 458 4.00 -13.00 9.75
CA ARG A 458 4.09 -14.21 8.91
C ARG A 458 2.79 -15.01 8.99
N ILE A 459 1.98 -14.93 7.95
CA ILE A 459 0.72 -15.69 7.81
C ILE A 459 0.95 -17.11 7.26
N PHE A 460 2.03 -17.33 6.49
CA PHE A 460 2.41 -18.67 6.03
C PHE A 460 3.95 -18.87 5.99
N PRO A 461 4.49 -20.02 6.43
CA PRO A 461 3.82 -21.06 7.20
C PRO A 461 3.73 -20.70 8.70
N THR A 462 2.61 -21.04 9.31
CA THR A 462 2.44 -21.14 10.79
C THR A 462 2.01 -22.58 11.11
N PRO A 463 1.97 -23.02 12.40
CA PRO A 463 1.49 -24.36 12.73
C PRO A 463 0.06 -24.62 12.22
N LEU A 464 -0.83 -23.63 12.37
CA LEU A 464 -2.24 -23.73 11.95
C LEU A 464 -2.37 -23.64 10.43
N THR A 465 -1.76 -22.63 9.80
CA THR A 465 -1.89 -22.41 8.36
C THR A 465 -1.16 -23.47 7.53
N TRP A 466 -0.12 -24.12 8.08
CA TRP A 466 0.46 -25.30 7.45
C TRP A 466 -0.50 -26.50 7.43
N ASP A 467 -1.14 -26.80 8.56
CA ASP A 467 -2.07 -27.95 8.65
C ASP A 467 -3.35 -27.72 7.81
N LEU A 468 -3.75 -26.46 7.56
CA LEU A 468 -4.90 -26.08 6.71
C LEU A 468 -4.59 -26.03 5.21
N TYR A 469 -3.46 -25.45 4.80
CA TYR A 469 -3.17 -25.15 3.39
C TYR A 469 -2.00 -25.93 2.79
N GLY A 470 -1.20 -26.62 3.60
CA GLY A 470 -0.02 -27.35 3.13
C GLY A 470 -0.34 -28.50 2.17
N SER A 471 -1.58 -29.00 2.16
CA SER A 471 -2.10 -30.00 1.22
C SER A 471 -2.51 -29.43 -0.15
N PHE A 472 -2.68 -28.11 -0.27
CA PHE A 472 -2.99 -27.42 -1.53
C PHE A 472 -1.73 -27.01 -2.32
N LEU A 473 -0.53 -27.19 -1.75
CA LEU A 473 0.74 -26.92 -2.44
C LEU A 473 1.04 -28.02 -3.45
N GLU A 474 1.08 -27.66 -4.74
CA GLU A 474 1.23 -28.61 -5.84
C GLU A 474 2.69 -28.77 -6.31
N HIS A 475 3.55 -27.77 -6.08
CA HIS A 475 4.95 -27.88 -6.46
C HIS A 475 5.68 -28.96 -5.66
N LYS A 476 6.22 -29.95 -6.38
CA LYS A 476 6.87 -31.14 -5.80
C LYS A 476 8.26 -30.80 -5.24
N THR A 477 8.28 -30.33 -3.99
CA THR A 477 9.49 -29.99 -3.22
C THR A 477 9.40 -30.51 -1.78
N SER A 478 10.50 -31.04 -1.24
CA SER A 478 10.59 -31.37 0.19
C SER A 478 10.76 -30.13 1.08
N MET A 479 11.13 -28.97 0.50
CA MET A 479 11.47 -27.76 1.26
C MET A 479 10.29 -27.24 2.09
N ASN A 480 9.08 -27.25 1.52
CA ASN A 480 7.85 -26.82 2.21
C ASN A 480 7.61 -27.68 3.47
N TYR A 481 7.59 -29.01 3.32
CA TYR A 481 7.40 -29.95 4.44
C TYR A 481 8.56 -29.91 5.46
N MET A 482 9.80 -29.79 4.98
CA MET A 482 11.00 -29.63 5.82
C MET A 482 10.87 -28.38 6.69
N LEU A 483 10.54 -27.24 6.08
CA LEU A 483 10.44 -25.96 6.77
C LEU A 483 9.38 -26.03 7.87
N ALA A 484 8.16 -26.47 7.55
CA ALA A 484 7.09 -26.62 8.54
C ALA A 484 7.48 -27.59 9.67
N THR A 485 8.03 -28.75 9.33
CA THR A 485 8.44 -29.78 10.32
C THR A 485 9.59 -29.32 11.20
N ARG A 486 10.47 -28.41 10.74
CA ARG A 486 11.67 -27.96 11.48
C ARG A 486 11.50 -26.59 12.15
N LEU A 487 10.57 -25.74 11.70
CA LEU A 487 10.22 -24.50 12.39
C LEU A 487 9.45 -24.80 13.70
N PHE A 488 8.54 -25.76 13.70
CA PHE A 488 7.59 -25.98 14.81
C PHE A 488 7.97 -27.16 15.75
N LYS A 489 9.24 -27.59 15.73
CA LYS A 489 9.78 -28.63 16.64
C LYS A 489 9.91 -28.11 18.08
N GLY A 490 8.75 -28.05 18.74
CA GLY A 490 8.55 -27.67 20.15
C GLY A 490 7.07 -27.61 20.51
N SER A 491 6.24 -27.02 19.63
CA SER A 491 4.83 -26.75 19.89
C SER A 491 3.91 -28.00 19.87
N ARG A 492 4.32 -29.08 19.19
CA ARG A 492 3.51 -30.33 19.09
C ARG A 492 3.33 -31.10 20.42
N LYS A 493 3.98 -30.71 21.52
CA LYS A 493 3.78 -31.36 22.83
C LYS A 493 2.54 -30.87 23.61
N VAL A 494 1.89 -29.77 23.20
CA VAL A 494 0.77 -29.18 23.97
C VAL A 494 -0.61 -29.71 23.53
N CYS A 495 -0.76 -30.19 22.28
CA CYS A 495 -2.06 -30.57 21.72
C CYS A 495 -2.37 -32.08 21.80
N ARG A 496 -2.22 -32.68 22.99
CA ARG A 496 -2.81 -34.00 23.34
C ARG A 496 -3.58 -33.95 24.65
N GLY A 497 -4.57 -33.05 24.70
CA GLY A 497 -5.62 -33.02 25.71
C GLY A 497 -6.93 -32.59 25.04
N LYS A 498 -8.07 -33.18 25.43
CA LYS A 498 -9.38 -32.79 24.90
C LYS A 498 -9.65 -31.31 25.22
N PRO A 499 -10.08 -30.46 24.28
CA PRO A 499 -10.36 -29.06 24.58
C PRO A 499 -11.64 -28.95 25.41
N LYS A 500 -11.50 -28.64 26.70
CA LYS A 500 -12.45 -27.76 27.40
C LYS A 500 -11.96 -26.33 27.16
N GLY A 501 -12.89 -25.42 26.88
CA GLY A 501 -12.61 -24.18 26.16
C GLY A 501 -11.57 -23.26 26.82
N ILE A 502 -10.43 -23.07 26.15
CA ILE A 502 -9.56 -21.89 26.28
C ILE A 502 -9.19 -21.49 24.84
N ASN A 503 -9.58 -20.27 24.44
CA ASN A 503 -9.46 -19.78 23.08
C ASN A 503 -8.03 -19.30 22.76
N SER A 504 -7.21 -20.16 22.16
CA SER A 504 -5.99 -19.74 21.46
C SER A 504 -6.33 -19.07 20.13
N ARG A 505 -6.89 -17.84 20.18
CA ARG A 505 -7.24 -17.05 18.98
C ARG A 505 -5.99 -16.39 18.36
N THR A 506 -5.89 -16.55 17.04
CA THR A 506 -5.04 -15.95 16.00
C THR A 506 -3.90 -14.98 16.38
N VAL A 507 -2.75 -15.13 15.72
CA VAL A 507 -1.54 -14.29 15.90
C VAL A 507 -1.85 -12.81 15.66
N LEU A 508 -2.54 -12.46 14.57
CA LEU A 508 -2.96 -11.09 14.26
C LEU A 508 -3.98 -10.55 15.27
N SER A 509 -4.98 -11.34 15.67
CA SER A 509 -5.94 -10.95 16.71
C SER A 509 -5.25 -10.60 18.03
N SER A 510 -4.23 -11.36 18.43
CA SER A 510 -3.44 -11.09 19.64
C SER A 510 -2.54 -9.86 19.47
N PHE A 511 -1.99 -9.64 18.28
CA PHE A 511 -1.08 -8.52 17.99
C PHE A 511 -1.81 -7.17 17.95
N PHE A 512 -2.92 -7.07 17.22
CA PHE A 512 -3.79 -5.87 17.23
C PHE A 512 -4.40 -5.57 18.61
N PHE A 513 -4.56 -6.60 19.46
CA PHE A 513 -4.99 -6.40 20.85
C PHE A 513 -3.90 -5.75 21.70
N LEU A 514 -2.63 -6.13 21.46
CA LEU A 514 -1.48 -5.58 22.18
C LEU A 514 -1.15 -4.15 21.74
N THR A 515 -1.21 -3.85 20.44
CA THR A 515 -1.01 -2.48 19.94
C THR A 515 -2.09 -1.52 20.47
N SER A 516 -3.36 -1.94 20.48
CA SER A 516 -4.47 -1.18 21.09
C SER A 516 -4.33 -0.93 22.60
N ILE A 517 -3.43 -1.64 23.31
CA ILE A 517 -3.20 -1.46 24.75
C ILE A 517 -1.94 -0.60 25.00
N SER A 518 -0.94 -0.64 24.13
CA SER A 518 0.31 0.12 24.31
C SER A 518 0.17 1.63 24.13
N ASP A 519 -0.87 2.11 23.44
CA ASP A 519 -1.16 3.55 23.30
C ASP A 519 -1.57 4.24 24.61
N PHE A 520 -1.77 3.49 25.71
CA PHE A 520 -2.15 4.03 27.02
C PHE A 520 -0.97 4.38 27.95
N SER A 521 0.29 4.27 27.49
CA SER A 521 1.46 4.65 28.30
C SER A 521 2.61 5.25 27.49
N SER A 522 2.49 6.51 27.10
CA SER A 522 3.63 7.31 26.62
C SER A 522 4.34 8.00 27.80
N THR A 523 5.58 7.59 28.07
CA THR A 523 6.45 8.24 29.05
C THR A 523 6.96 9.59 28.54
N THR A 524 6.90 10.60 29.40
CA THR A 524 7.39 11.96 29.09
C THR A 524 8.91 11.99 28.93
N GLY A 525 9.39 12.30 27.72
CA GLY A 525 10.79 12.62 27.44
C GLY A 525 10.87 13.92 26.63
N THR A 526 11.43 14.98 27.22
CA THR A 526 11.52 16.31 26.60
C THR A 526 12.78 16.47 25.74
N SER A 527 12.61 16.74 24.45
CA SER A 527 13.58 17.49 23.64
C SER A 527 12.86 18.22 22.49
N GLU A 528 13.22 19.49 22.25
CA GLU A 528 12.59 20.33 21.23
C GLU A 528 13.17 20.04 19.82
N PRO A 529 12.35 19.92 18.77
CA PRO A 529 12.83 19.89 17.38
C PRO A 529 12.76 21.27 16.72
N THR A 530 13.91 21.72 16.21
CA THR A 530 14.07 22.98 15.45
C THR A 530 13.33 22.93 14.11
N LYS A 531 12.53 23.95 13.82
CA LYS A 531 11.67 24.02 12.63
C LYS A 531 12.43 24.56 11.40
N LEU A 532 12.73 23.69 10.43
CA LEU A 532 13.25 24.09 9.11
C LEU A 532 12.15 23.96 8.04
N SER A 533 11.96 25.01 7.26
CA SER A 533 10.97 25.06 6.17
C SER A 533 11.55 24.50 4.88
N LEU A 534 10.90 23.48 4.33
CA LEU A 534 11.02 23.12 2.92
C LEU A 534 9.84 23.74 2.19
N LYS A 535 10.13 24.53 1.15
CA LYS A 535 9.15 24.91 0.14
C LYS A 535 9.08 23.77 -0.89
N SER A 536 7.87 23.35 -1.22
CA SER A 536 7.60 22.52 -2.40
C SER A 536 7.14 23.45 -3.53
N ASP A 537 7.99 23.64 -4.52
CA ASP A 537 7.53 24.08 -5.84
C ASP A 537 7.08 22.82 -6.57
N THR A 538 5.77 22.68 -6.79
CA THR A 538 5.15 21.57 -7.52
C THR A 538 4.90 22.01 -8.96
N GLU A 539 5.63 21.41 -9.89
CA GLU A 539 5.22 21.33 -11.29
C GLU A 539 4.54 19.98 -11.49
N ASP A 540 3.29 20.02 -11.98
CA ASP A 540 2.49 18.82 -12.27
C ASP A 540 2.91 18.24 -13.62
N GLU A 541 3.54 17.06 -13.62
CA GLU A 541 3.68 16.22 -14.81
C GLU A 541 2.98 14.86 -14.61
N GLU A 542 2.27 14.42 -15.64
CA GLU A 542 1.35 13.29 -15.58
C GLU A 542 2.07 11.94 -15.81
N GLU A 543 2.04 11.05 -14.83
CA GLU A 543 2.64 9.71 -14.96
C GLU A 543 1.79 8.76 -15.84
N GLU A 544 2.08 8.73 -17.14
CA GLU A 544 1.64 7.65 -18.03
C GLU A 544 2.42 6.36 -17.76
N GLU A 545 1.78 5.38 -17.10
CA GLU A 545 2.20 3.98 -17.22
C GLU A 545 1.43 3.33 -18.37
N MET A 546 2.20 3.05 -19.43
CA MET A 546 1.80 2.33 -20.63
C MET A 546 2.20 0.85 -20.44
N ASP A 547 1.23 0.01 -20.10
CA ASP A 547 1.40 -1.44 -19.99
C ASP A 547 1.54 -2.05 -21.41
N ALA A 548 2.73 -1.93 -22.00
CA ALA A 548 3.07 -2.49 -23.30
C ALA A 548 3.39 -3.99 -23.21
N ASP A 549 2.36 -4.81 -22.97
CA ASP A 549 2.39 -6.27 -23.19
C ASP A 549 2.29 -6.57 -24.71
N GLU A 550 3.35 -6.29 -25.48
CA GLU A 550 3.49 -6.82 -26.86
C GLU A 550 4.02 -8.26 -26.81
N ASP A 551 3.11 -9.24 -26.80
CA ASP A 551 3.38 -10.67 -27.04
C ASP A 551 2.14 -11.32 -27.73
N GLU A 552 1.88 -10.99 -29.01
CA GLU A 552 1.05 -11.82 -29.90
C GLU A 552 1.74 -12.07 -31.25
N GLU A 553 2.07 -13.34 -31.52
CA GLU A 553 2.40 -13.84 -32.86
C GLU A 553 1.09 -14.26 -33.58
N VAL A 554 0.63 -13.50 -34.58
CA VAL A 554 -0.32 -13.99 -35.60
C VAL A 554 0.04 -13.45 -36.98
N GLU A 555 -0.13 -14.29 -38.01
CA GLU A 555 0.28 -14.06 -39.39
C GLU A 555 -0.50 -12.94 -40.11
N ARG A 556 0.16 -12.30 -41.09
CA ARG A 556 -0.45 -11.26 -41.94
C ARG A 556 -1.34 -11.84 -43.03
N SER A 557 -2.53 -11.26 -43.19
CA SER A 557 -3.19 -11.13 -44.48
C SER A 557 -3.73 -9.70 -44.64
N VAL A 558 -3.56 -9.11 -45.82
CA VAL A 558 -3.81 -7.69 -46.09
C VAL A 558 -5.07 -7.52 -46.91
N CYS A 559 -5.99 -6.64 -46.49
CA CYS A 559 -6.75 -5.84 -47.44
C CYS A 559 -7.18 -4.50 -46.83
N SER A 560 -6.97 -3.43 -47.60
CA SER A 560 -7.32 -2.04 -47.29
C SER A 560 -8.73 -1.67 -47.77
N ILE A 561 -9.36 -0.65 -47.19
CA ILE A 561 -10.15 0.37 -47.91
C ILE A 561 -10.39 1.58 -46.99
N SER A 562 -10.53 2.76 -47.60
CA SER A 562 -10.63 4.08 -46.99
C SER A 562 -12.03 4.70 -47.06
N ASP A 563 -12.14 5.89 -46.44
CA ASP A 563 -13.02 7.02 -46.80
C ASP A 563 -14.33 7.32 -46.05
N THR A 564 -14.22 8.38 -45.21
CA THR A 564 -15.07 9.58 -45.10
C THR A 564 -16.54 9.58 -45.58
N GLN A 565 -17.45 10.11 -44.73
CA GLN A 565 -18.04 11.44 -44.96
C GLN A 565 -18.85 12.04 -43.79
N VAL A 566 -19.16 13.34 -43.92
CA VAL A 566 -19.77 14.27 -42.96
C VAL A 566 -21.22 14.61 -43.34
N LYS A 567 -22.13 14.92 -42.38
CA LYS A 567 -23.17 15.99 -42.51
C LYS A 567 -24.09 16.24 -41.29
N ASN A 568 -23.99 17.46 -40.75
CA ASN A 568 -25.01 18.49 -40.42
C ASN A 568 -26.37 18.22 -39.72
N LYS A 569 -26.73 19.19 -38.85
CA LYS A 569 -28.03 19.44 -38.17
C LYS A 569 -29.11 20.06 -39.11
N PRO A 570 -30.38 20.18 -38.63
CA PRO A 570 -30.89 21.51 -38.22
C PRO A 570 -31.76 21.52 -36.92
N LYS A 571 -32.31 22.70 -36.55
CA LYS A 571 -33.17 23.01 -35.38
C LYS A 571 -34.48 23.71 -35.82
N LEU A 572 -35.54 23.63 -35.00
CA LEU A 572 -36.66 24.60 -34.76
C LEU A 572 -37.09 24.40 -33.27
N SER A 573 -37.43 25.34 -32.37
CA SER A 573 -38.46 26.42 -32.34
C SER A 573 -39.91 25.85 -32.33
N ASP A 574 -40.90 26.29 -31.52
CA ASP A 574 -41.06 27.52 -30.69
C ASP A 574 -41.95 27.37 -29.42
N SER A 575 -42.19 28.49 -28.71
CA SER A 575 -42.74 28.62 -27.33
C SER A 575 -44.28 28.78 -27.13
N VAL A 576 -44.77 28.55 -25.89
CA VAL A 576 -46.06 29.08 -25.36
C VAL A 576 -45.92 29.60 -23.90
N LYS A 577 -46.76 30.57 -23.49
CA LYS A 577 -46.80 31.32 -22.20
C LYS A 577 -48.27 31.32 -21.67
N THR A 578 -48.71 31.75 -20.49
CA THR A 578 -48.22 32.58 -19.34
C THR A 578 -49.12 32.19 -18.10
N PRO A 579 -49.44 32.98 -17.03
CA PRO A 579 -48.79 34.13 -16.34
C PRO A 579 -48.68 34.06 -14.78
N CYS A 580 -47.58 34.64 -14.27
CA CYS A 580 -47.44 35.64 -13.17
C CYS A 580 -48.15 35.54 -11.79
N LYS A 581 -47.33 35.53 -10.71
CA LYS A 581 -47.28 36.44 -9.52
C LYS A 581 -46.21 35.87 -8.55
N GLU A 582 -45.38 36.61 -7.80
CA GLU A 582 -44.98 38.02 -7.75
C GLU A 582 -43.53 38.08 -7.17
N LYS A 583 -42.78 39.18 -7.29
CA LYS A 583 -41.30 39.21 -7.05
C LYS A 583 -40.86 40.18 -5.96
N LEU A 584 -39.73 39.88 -5.29
CA LEU A 584 -38.67 40.82 -4.86
C LEU A 584 -37.42 40.02 -4.37
N PRO A 585 -36.19 40.56 -4.47
CA PRO A 585 -35.46 40.64 -5.73
C PRO A 585 -34.24 39.72 -5.81
N LYS A 586 -33.88 39.32 -7.04
CA LYS A 586 -32.54 38.78 -7.36
C LYS A 586 -31.61 39.93 -7.77
N LYS A 587 -30.39 39.94 -7.24
CA LYS A 587 -29.18 40.25 -8.02
C LYS A 587 -27.92 39.74 -7.30
N CYS A 588 -27.29 38.73 -7.89
CA CYS A 588 -25.84 38.57 -7.81
C CYS A 588 -25.37 38.49 -9.25
N ASP A 589 -25.15 39.66 -9.86
CA ASP A 589 -24.54 39.73 -11.18
C ASP A 589 -23.11 39.20 -11.07
N LYS A 590 -22.69 38.36 -12.03
CA LYS A 590 -21.28 37.96 -12.13
C LYS A 590 -20.41 39.17 -12.42
N LYS A 591 -19.85 39.79 -11.38
CA LYS A 591 -18.65 40.61 -11.49
C LYS A 591 -17.42 39.73 -11.27
N THR A 592 -16.76 39.37 -12.36
CA THR A 592 -15.34 38.99 -12.33
C THR A 592 -14.53 40.25 -12.00
N GLY A 593 -14.20 40.42 -10.72
CA GLY A 593 -13.40 41.55 -10.22
C GLY A 593 -13.37 41.58 -8.70
N ASP A 594 -12.17 41.79 -8.15
CA ASP A 594 -11.88 41.98 -6.72
C ASP A 594 -12.13 40.79 -5.76
N GLY A 595 -11.31 39.73 -5.89
CA GLY A 595 -11.17 38.70 -4.86
C GLY A 595 -10.60 39.20 -3.52
N GLY A 596 -10.17 40.46 -3.43
CA GLY A 596 -9.76 41.10 -2.19
C GLY A 596 -10.95 41.46 -1.30
N GLU A 597 -12.05 41.93 -1.90
CA GLU A 597 -13.23 42.38 -1.17
C GLU A 597 -13.98 41.21 -0.50
N LEU A 598 -14.16 40.09 -1.22
CA LEU A 598 -14.74 38.85 -0.68
C LEU A 598 -13.94 38.32 0.53
N LYS A 599 -12.61 38.44 0.48
CA LYS A 599 -11.70 38.00 1.55
C LYS A 599 -11.83 38.87 2.81
N VAL A 600 -12.05 40.17 2.66
CA VAL A 600 -12.35 41.07 3.79
C VAL A 600 -13.69 40.70 4.43
N GLN A 601 -14.74 40.50 3.63
CA GLN A 601 -16.07 40.13 4.14
C GLN A 601 -16.04 38.83 4.95
N ALA A 602 -15.33 37.79 4.46
CA ALA A 602 -15.15 36.54 5.18
C ALA A 602 -14.41 36.71 6.51
N ARG A 603 -13.34 37.53 6.56
CA ARG A 603 -12.62 37.83 7.81
C ARG A 603 -13.50 38.59 8.81
N THR A 604 -14.29 39.57 8.35
CA THR A 604 -15.21 40.32 9.21
C THR A 604 -16.26 39.40 9.84
N ALA A 605 -16.91 38.55 9.03
CA ALA A 605 -17.88 37.56 9.52
C ALA A 605 -17.26 36.58 10.54
N PHE A 606 -16.06 36.06 10.25
CA PHE A 606 -15.34 35.18 11.17
C PHE A 606 -14.97 35.88 12.49
N SER A 607 -14.57 37.15 12.45
CA SER A 607 -14.30 37.93 13.67
C SER A 607 -15.54 38.11 14.55
N ALA A 608 -16.73 38.30 13.95
CA ALA A 608 -17.98 38.40 14.69
C ALA A 608 -18.38 37.05 15.32
N TYR A 609 -18.19 35.93 14.61
CA TYR A 609 -18.37 34.59 15.17
C TYR A 609 -17.49 34.36 16.41
N LEU A 610 -16.19 34.70 16.34
CA LEU A 610 -15.28 34.56 17.48
C LEU A 610 -15.68 35.46 18.67
N GLN A 611 -16.24 36.66 18.43
CA GLN A 611 -16.79 37.49 19.50
C GLN A 611 -17.99 36.83 20.20
N HIS A 612 -18.87 36.14 19.47
CA HIS A 612 -19.95 35.36 20.09
C HIS A 612 -19.43 34.17 20.92
N VAL A 613 -18.34 33.51 20.48
CA VAL A 613 -17.66 32.47 21.27
C VAL A 613 -17.04 33.06 22.54
N GLN A 614 -16.39 34.22 22.44
CA GLN A 614 -15.83 34.94 23.59
C GLN A 614 -16.92 35.30 24.62
N LEU A 615 -18.04 35.88 24.18
CA LEU A 615 -19.16 36.22 25.05
C LEU A 615 -19.79 34.98 25.72
N ARG A 616 -19.84 33.83 25.04
CA ARG A 616 -20.28 32.56 25.61
C ARG A 616 -19.35 32.07 26.74
N LEU A 617 -18.03 32.19 26.56
CA LEU A 617 -17.06 31.86 27.60
C LEU A 617 -17.19 32.77 28.83
N MET A 618 -17.55 34.05 28.64
CA MET A 618 -17.73 35.03 29.73
C MET A 618 -19.09 34.94 30.44
N LYS A 619 -20.10 34.33 29.83
CA LYS A 619 -21.44 34.21 30.42
C LYS A 619 -21.39 33.35 31.69
N GLU A 620 -21.88 33.91 32.79
CA GLU A 620 -22.00 33.18 34.05
C GLU A 620 -22.90 31.96 33.89
N THR A 621 -22.38 30.82 34.34
CA THR A 621 -23.10 29.55 34.41
C THR A 621 -23.32 29.28 35.88
N GLY A 622 -24.58 29.36 36.33
CA GLY A 622 -24.99 29.00 37.68
C GLY A 622 -24.90 27.48 37.91
N ASP A 623 -25.93 26.89 38.52
CA ASP A 623 -25.92 25.50 39.02
C ASP A 623 -25.62 24.39 37.98
N GLN A 624 -25.54 24.72 36.69
CA GLN A 624 -25.08 23.81 35.62
C GLN A 624 -23.66 23.25 35.84
N ILE A 625 -22.81 23.92 36.63
CA ILE A 625 -21.44 23.45 36.93
C ILE A 625 -21.44 22.10 37.70
N GLN A 626 -22.52 21.77 38.42
CA GLN A 626 -22.62 20.49 39.14
C GLN A 626 -22.98 19.28 38.24
N ASN A 627 -23.28 19.49 36.95
CA ASN A 627 -23.55 18.39 36.02
C ASN A 627 -22.24 17.89 35.34
N PRO A 628 -21.74 16.67 35.65
CA PRO A 628 -20.47 16.18 35.12
C PRO A 628 -20.49 15.98 33.59
N ALA A 629 -21.63 15.64 32.99
CA ALA A 629 -21.74 15.50 31.54
C ALA A 629 -21.65 16.85 30.81
N TRP A 630 -22.18 17.92 31.43
CA TRP A 630 -22.04 19.28 30.92
C TRP A 630 -20.59 19.77 31.06
N ALA A 631 -19.94 19.51 32.21
CA ALA A 631 -18.54 19.85 32.44
C ALA A 631 -17.57 19.14 31.48
N ALA A 632 -17.83 17.87 31.12
CA ALA A 632 -17.05 17.15 30.12
C ALA A 632 -17.15 17.81 28.73
N LYS A 633 -18.37 18.14 28.29
CA LYS A 633 -18.63 18.80 27.00
C LYS A 633 -18.05 20.22 26.91
N GLU A 634 -18.03 20.96 28.02
CA GLU A 634 -17.35 22.26 28.09
C GLU A 634 -15.81 22.11 28.05
N ASN A 635 -15.25 21.06 28.66
CA ASN A 635 -13.81 20.75 28.54
C ASN A 635 -13.40 20.49 27.09
N GLU A 636 -14.17 19.70 26.34
CA GLU A 636 -13.93 19.45 24.90
C GLU A 636 -14.00 20.75 24.08
N GLN A 637 -14.99 21.61 24.34
CA GLN A 637 -15.09 22.91 23.66
C GLN A 637 -13.93 23.86 24.03
N MET A 638 -13.47 23.86 25.28
CA MET A 638 -12.29 24.63 25.69
C MET A 638 -11.02 24.11 25.02
N GLU A 639 -10.83 22.79 24.90
CA GLU A 639 -9.70 22.19 24.17
C GLU A 639 -9.72 22.57 22.68
N LEU A 640 -10.90 22.60 22.05
CA LEU A 640 -11.03 23.07 20.68
C LEU A 640 -10.59 24.53 20.52
N ILE A 641 -10.94 25.39 21.48
CA ILE A 641 -10.54 26.81 21.51
C ILE A 641 -9.04 26.97 21.79
N VAL A 642 -8.45 26.14 22.65
CA VAL A 642 -7.00 26.07 22.89
C VAL A 642 -6.25 25.69 21.61
N ARG A 643 -6.69 24.63 20.91
CA ARG A 643 -6.10 24.17 19.64
C ARG A 643 -6.23 25.24 18.55
N PHE A 644 -7.40 25.87 18.46
CA PHE A 644 -7.63 27.00 17.57
C PHE A 644 -6.65 28.14 17.85
N LEU A 645 -6.54 28.62 19.10
CA LEU A 645 -5.64 29.72 19.46
C LEU A 645 -4.18 29.40 19.16
N LYS A 646 -3.70 28.20 19.52
CA LYS A 646 -2.33 27.74 19.21
C LYS A 646 -2.01 27.84 17.71
N ARG A 647 -2.93 27.41 16.83
CA ARG A 647 -2.75 27.43 15.36
C ARG A 647 -3.02 28.80 14.75
N ALA A 648 -3.98 29.56 15.27
CA ALA A 648 -4.39 30.83 14.71
C ALA A 648 -3.44 31.98 15.07
N ALA A 649 -2.89 31.99 16.30
CA ALA A 649 -1.92 33.00 16.73
C ALA A 649 -0.62 32.96 15.91
N SER A 650 -0.19 31.79 15.42
CA SER A 650 0.97 31.68 14.52
C SER A 650 0.73 32.22 13.11
N ASN A 651 -0.53 32.51 12.74
CA ASN A 651 -0.91 33.08 11.45
C ASN A 651 -1.17 34.59 11.52
N LEU A 652 -1.05 35.21 12.70
CA LEU A 652 -1.01 36.67 12.85
C LEU A 652 0.39 37.19 12.53
N ARG A 653 0.45 38.38 11.95
CA ARG A 653 1.68 39.16 11.72
C ARG A 653 2.24 39.74 13.03
N GLN A 654 1.38 39.98 14.01
CA GLN A 654 1.78 40.39 15.35
C GLN A 654 1.87 39.16 16.26
N SER A 655 3.02 38.95 16.89
CA SER A 655 3.27 37.84 17.79
C SER A 655 2.44 37.98 19.07
N LEU A 656 1.35 37.21 19.18
CA LEU A 656 0.52 37.13 20.38
C LEU A 656 1.12 36.11 21.36
N ARG A 657 1.55 36.56 22.55
CA ARG A 657 2.06 35.67 23.61
C ARG A 657 0.89 35.00 24.33
N LEU A 658 0.51 33.80 23.87
CA LEU A 658 -0.59 33.04 24.47
C LEU A 658 -0.28 32.56 25.90
N LEU A 659 -1.15 32.94 26.85
CA LEU A 659 -1.20 32.40 28.21
C LEU A 659 -2.36 31.42 28.33
N LEU A 660 -2.10 30.16 27.97
CA LEU A 660 -3.10 29.09 28.04
C LEU A 660 -3.32 28.65 29.49
N PRO A 661 -4.55 28.30 29.90
CA PRO A 661 -4.84 27.90 31.27
C PRO A 661 -4.26 26.52 31.60
N SER A 662 -3.74 26.38 32.83
CA SER A 662 -3.35 25.08 33.38
C SER A 662 -4.58 24.18 33.59
N CYS A 663 -4.39 22.86 33.41
CA CYS A 663 -5.40 21.84 33.72
C CYS A 663 -5.76 21.76 35.22
N HIS A 664 -4.90 22.30 36.10
CA HIS A 664 -5.14 22.35 37.55
C HIS A 664 -6.04 23.50 38.01
N LEU A 665 -6.50 24.37 37.11
CA LEU A 665 -7.41 25.48 37.43
C LEU A 665 -8.89 25.07 37.33
N GLY A 666 -9.75 25.69 38.14
CA GLY A 666 -11.19 25.46 38.09
C GLY A 666 -11.80 25.87 36.73
N LEU A 667 -12.88 25.19 36.31
CA LEU A 667 -13.53 25.39 35.00
C LEU A 667 -13.86 26.87 34.73
N THR A 668 -14.36 27.59 35.72
CA THR A 668 -14.69 29.02 35.63
C THR A 668 -13.46 29.88 35.33
N ASP A 669 -12.33 29.60 35.96
CA ASP A 669 -11.08 30.36 35.75
C ASP A 669 -10.45 30.01 34.40
N ARG A 670 -10.48 28.73 34.01
CA ARG A 670 -10.06 28.29 32.66
C ARG A 670 -10.85 28.99 31.56
N ARG A 671 -12.19 29.10 31.71
CA ARG A 671 -13.07 29.86 30.79
C ARG A 671 -12.74 31.35 30.76
N ARG A 672 -12.51 32.00 31.92
CA ARG A 672 -12.11 33.42 32.00
C ARG A 672 -10.77 33.70 31.31
N ILE A 673 -9.77 32.84 31.52
CA ILE A 673 -8.45 32.96 30.87
C ILE A 673 -8.59 32.80 29.34
N LEU A 674 -9.31 31.79 28.87
CA LEU A 674 -9.54 31.59 27.43
C LEU A 674 -10.35 32.72 26.79
N ALA A 675 -11.36 33.25 27.47
CA ALA A 675 -12.12 34.40 26.99
C ALA A 675 -11.24 35.65 26.82
N ARG A 676 -10.30 35.88 27.73
CA ARG A 676 -9.33 36.98 27.63
C ARG A 676 -8.39 36.77 26.45
N GLN A 677 -7.78 35.58 26.33
CA GLN A 677 -6.84 35.26 25.24
C GLN A 677 -7.50 35.29 23.86
N LEU A 678 -8.75 34.82 23.76
CA LEU A 678 -9.55 34.93 22.55
C LEU A 678 -9.88 36.39 22.20
N GLY A 679 -10.14 37.23 23.19
CA GLY A 679 -10.31 38.67 23.01
C GLY A 679 -9.05 39.37 22.47
N GLU A 680 -7.90 39.09 23.06
CA GLU A 680 -6.59 39.61 22.61
C GLU A 680 -6.31 39.18 21.16
N PHE A 681 -6.59 37.92 20.80
CA PHE A 681 -6.53 37.44 19.41
C PHE A 681 -7.48 38.20 18.45
N ILE A 682 -8.75 38.38 18.84
CA ILE A 682 -9.74 39.09 18.00
C ILE A 682 -9.31 40.52 17.72
N ILE A 683 -8.72 41.22 18.69
CA ILE A 683 -8.22 42.60 18.53
C ILE A 683 -7.12 42.65 17.47
N CYS A 684 -6.09 41.79 17.57
CA CYS A 684 -5.03 41.71 16.57
C CYS A 684 -5.58 41.33 15.18
N TYR A 685 -6.49 40.36 15.11
CA TYR A 685 -7.08 39.89 13.86
C TYR A 685 -7.93 40.97 13.16
N LYS A 686 -8.69 41.77 13.92
CA LYS A 686 -9.45 42.92 13.39
C LYS A 686 -8.52 44.02 12.88
N LYS A 687 -7.49 44.39 13.65
CA LYS A 687 -6.48 45.38 13.26
C LYS A 687 -5.77 45.02 11.95
N GLU A 688 -5.44 43.74 11.74
CA GLU A 688 -4.91 43.26 10.45
C GLU A 688 -5.94 43.34 9.31
N THR A 689 -7.22 43.09 9.60
CA THR A 689 -8.29 43.17 8.60
C THR A 689 -8.53 44.62 8.17
N GLU A 690 -8.49 45.56 9.11
CA GLU A 690 -8.49 47.01 8.83
C GLU A 690 -7.30 47.44 7.97
N GLN A 691 -6.09 46.92 8.25
CA GLN A 691 -4.91 47.16 7.40
C GLN A 691 -5.07 46.59 5.98
N MET A 692 -5.77 45.46 5.80
CA MET A 692 -6.08 44.95 4.46
C MET A 692 -7.03 45.89 3.70
N VAL A 693 -8.06 46.44 4.39
CA VAL A 693 -8.98 47.43 3.81
C VAL A 693 -8.25 48.73 3.43
N GLN A 694 -7.41 49.26 4.32
CA GLN A 694 -6.59 50.45 4.03
C GLN A 694 -5.61 50.23 2.86
N LYS A 695 -5.07 49.02 2.69
CA LYS A 695 -4.20 48.70 1.56
C LYS A 695 -4.99 48.55 0.25
N GLN A 696 -6.22 48.06 0.30
CA GLN A 696 -7.11 47.99 -0.87
C GLN A 696 -7.60 49.37 -1.32
N SER A 697 -7.94 50.27 -0.40
CA SER A 697 -8.34 51.64 -0.74
C SER A 697 -7.18 52.46 -1.33
N LYS A 698 -5.96 52.35 -0.77
CA LYS A 698 -4.77 52.97 -1.38
C LYS A 698 -4.49 52.46 -2.79
N LYS A 699 -4.60 51.14 -3.03
CA LYS A 699 -4.39 50.58 -4.37
C LYS A 699 -5.43 51.06 -5.38
N LYS A 700 -6.68 51.31 -4.95
CA LYS A 700 -7.72 51.91 -5.80
C LYS A 700 -7.46 53.40 -6.10
N GLN A 701 -6.79 54.14 -5.21
CA GLN A 701 -6.31 55.50 -5.52
C GLN A 701 -5.10 55.50 -6.47
N GLU A 702 -4.13 54.62 -6.27
CA GLU A 702 -2.95 54.50 -7.16
C GLU A 702 -3.34 54.05 -8.59
N GLU A 703 -4.44 53.31 -8.76
CA GLU A 703 -4.98 52.94 -10.08
C GLU A 703 -5.74 54.11 -10.77
N GLU A 704 -6.13 55.17 -10.06
CA GLU A 704 -6.76 56.38 -10.64
C GLU A 704 -5.74 57.46 -11.08
N GLU A 705 -4.50 57.45 -10.58
CA GLU A 705 -3.42 58.35 -11.01
C GLU A 705 -2.61 57.83 -12.23
N GLY A 706 -3.13 56.83 -12.95
CA GLY A 706 -2.51 56.30 -14.17
C GLY A 706 -2.46 57.33 -15.32
N VAL A 707 -1.36 57.33 -16.07
CA VAL A 707 -1.06 58.31 -17.15
C VAL A 707 -2.25 58.53 -18.09
N ASN A 708 -2.65 59.80 -18.22
CA ASN A 708 -3.75 60.24 -19.08
C ASN A 708 -3.59 59.68 -20.52
N PRO A 709 -4.57 58.90 -21.04
CA PRO A 709 -4.47 58.26 -22.35
C PRO A 709 -4.22 59.23 -23.51
N LYS A 710 -4.68 60.48 -23.40
CA LYS A 710 -4.43 61.52 -24.42
C LYS A 710 -2.96 61.93 -24.49
N ASP A 711 -2.29 62.02 -23.35
CA ASP A 711 -0.88 62.43 -23.29
C ASP A 711 0.02 61.28 -23.77
N PHE A 712 -0.35 60.04 -23.51
CA PHE A 712 0.31 58.86 -24.08
C PHE A 712 0.10 58.75 -25.60
N GLN A 713 -1.10 59.02 -26.13
CA GLN A 713 -1.33 59.07 -27.57
C GLN A 713 -0.59 60.24 -28.25
N ASN A 714 -0.51 61.41 -27.62
CA ASN A 714 0.29 62.53 -28.10
C ASN A 714 1.80 62.25 -28.09
N PHE A 715 2.29 61.42 -27.16
CA PHE A 715 3.67 60.94 -27.15
C PHE A 715 3.94 60.00 -28.33
N ILE A 716 3.06 59.03 -28.58
CA ILE A 716 3.17 58.11 -29.73
C ILE A 716 3.07 58.88 -31.06
N ALA A 717 2.23 59.92 -31.17
CA ALA A 717 2.09 60.73 -32.39
C ALA A 717 3.25 61.70 -32.64
N ARG A 718 4.24 61.78 -31.75
CA ARG A 718 5.46 62.61 -31.87
C ARG A 718 6.74 61.80 -32.07
N ALA A 719 6.65 60.48 -32.01
CA ALA A 719 7.74 59.53 -32.29
C ALA A 719 7.63 58.98 -33.73
#